data_AF-A0A838YMW3-F1
#
_entry.id   AF-A0A838YMW3-F1
#
_cell.length_a   1.000
_cell.length_b   1.000
_cell.length_c   1.000
_cell.angle_alpha   90.00
_cell.angle_beta   90.00
_cell.angle_gamma   90.00
#
_symmetry.space_group_name_H-M   'P 1'
#
loop_
_entity.id
_entity.type
_entity.pdbx_description
1 polymer ?
#
loop_
_entity_poly.entity_id
_entity_poly.type
_entity_poly.pdbx_seq_one_letter_code
_entity_poly.pdbx_strand_id
1 'polypeptide(L)'
;MLKLSMAFFTAVSLIISSVVANAAFKFEKGDNVCLIGNSLPDRFNHDGWFEAVLQSELKGQEVIFRNLGFTGDTVKERPRNQGFPSPETYLKICEADVIFVFFGYNESFKGENGLESFMNDLSAMIDNYKKLKPNGKSDPRFVLFSPIAHENLNSPNLPDGAANNVRLAQYTKGIQAVAEKTGASFVDLFNTTKAAYADSDEALTINGVHLNELGNRHVAQIAAKALLGKSVKAGNDLEKLRSDVVDKNWHWYNRYRATDGNDVWGGRSGLRFVDGQSNADVLKHELKMLDVMTANRDPKIWATALGSNFKVDDSNVPAPVPVKSNIGGKSRSSNKSKEGNPDYLSPQETVKKLRVPDGFKVNVFADETMFPEMVNPVQMSVDTKGRLWVAAWQTYPKWEPLKEMEDRLIILPDENRDGIADKAITFAKVHNPTGFEFWNGGVLVGSAPDIWFLKDTDGDDVADVKIKMLGGIDSADTHHAMNNFQYGPDGGLYYQRGVFHVSNVETPWTTPHKSGASAMYRFNPRTFTFSQHAGNSPNPHGIAFDRWGYHYATDGTGGRSYQVVPKGNGFGMRSLLKKEVRPVASSGIISSANFPDEKQQAFMLCNTIGFLGLKHYKLTRNPDNGEVNGQPLGDLFVSDDRNVRPSDADFGSDGALYISDWHNVIIGHMQHNIRDPKRDHNHGRVYRMVYTKKPLQKPVSIDGEPIEVLLENLKHPIDGVRYRTRIELSEHPTDQVVKAVKKWVSNFDANNANEAHHMLEGLWVLQAHNVQDDKLMGTLQTSSDLNVRRAALTVQHYLYNVDFTRGGGELAKVKEEKAPEPKVVVNGNMTSVEVAAVPHQLKFNLTNFSVKAGSKVKITFFNPDVIPHNLLIVEPGSKAEIGNQAIAMGADAVKKAPENSKILHGTKMLEAGQTEVIEFTAPTNPGDYEFVCTFPGHWTVMNGVMKVTK
;
A
#
# COMPACT_ATOMS: atom_id res chain seq x y z
N MET A 1 -9.77 -51.01 73.11
CA MET A 1 -10.01 -50.14 71.94
C MET A 1 -9.03 -48.98 72.06
N LEU A 2 -7.83 -49.03 71.45
CA LEU A 2 -7.49 -48.64 70.05
C LEU A 2 -7.96 -47.20 69.73
N LYS A 3 -7.18 -46.27 69.17
CA LYS A 3 -5.80 -46.20 68.60
C LYS A 3 -5.45 -44.69 68.56
N LEU A 4 -4.29 -44.27 69.05
CA LEU A 4 -2.99 -44.15 68.37
C LEU A 4 -2.89 -43.01 67.34
N SER A 5 -2.12 -42.01 67.74
CA SER A 5 -1.52 -40.92 66.97
C SER A 5 -0.59 -41.44 65.87
N MET A 6 -0.52 -40.74 64.74
CA MET A 6 0.59 -40.89 63.78
C MET A 6 0.94 -39.53 63.18
N ALA A 7 2.14 -39.07 63.52
CA ALA A 7 2.80 -37.92 62.92
C ALA A 7 3.45 -38.33 61.59
N PHE A 8 3.40 -37.47 60.58
CA PHE A 8 4.25 -37.57 59.40
C PHE A 8 4.90 -36.21 59.13
N PHE A 9 6.24 -36.21 59.23
CA PHE A 9 7.12 -35.14 58.82
C PHE A 9 6.97 -34.86 57.32
N THR A 10 6.71 -33.60 56.94
CA THR A 10 6.97 -33.10 55.59
C THR A 10 8.16 -32.18 55.66
N ALA A 11 9.29 -32.65 55.14
CA ALA A 11 10.48 -31.84 54.92
C ALA A 11 10.18 -30.83 53.80
N VAL A 12 10.11 -29.56 54.15
CA VAL A 12 10.08 -28.46 53.20
C VAL A 12 11.51 -28.26 52.71
N SER A 13 11.81 -28.77 51.50
CA SER A 13 12.98 -28.34 50.75
C SER A 13 12.78 -26.88 50.33
N LEU A 14 13.45 -25.96 51.03
CA LEU A 14 13.64 -24.59 50.58
C LEU A 14 14.50 -24.62 49.31
N ILE A 15 13.88 -24.66 48.14
CA ILE A 15 14.55 -24.25 46.91
C ILE A 15 14.56 -22.72 46.96
N ILE A 16 15.67 -22.17 47.46
CA ILE A 16 16.02 -20.77 47.27
C ILE A 16 16.18 -20.59 45.76
N SER A 17 15.14 -20.08 45.11
CA SER A 17 15.25 -19.55 43.76
C SER A 17 16.15 -18.33 43.85
N SER A 18 17.43 -18.52 43.56
CA SER A 18 18.37 -17.42 43.42
C SER A 18 17.92 -16.62 42.21
N VAL A 19 17.41 -15.41 42.47
CA VAL A 19 17.21 -14.40 41.43
C VAL A 19 18.61 -14.03 40.95
N VAL A 20 19.08 -14.72 39.91
CA VAL A 20 20.28 -14.32 39.20
C VAL A 20 19.93 -12.97 38.56
N ALA A 21 20.49 -11.89 39.11
CA ALA A 21 20.48 -10.60 38.43
C ALA A 21 21.14 -10.82 37.06
N ASN A 22 20.38 -10.68 35.98
CA ASN A 22 20.95 -10.68 34.63
C ASN A 22 22.02 -9.59 34.59
N ALA A 23 23.28 -9.97 34.37
CA ALA A 23 24.34 -8.99 34.14
C ALA A 23 23.96 -8.11 32.94
N ALA A 24 24.30 -6.83 33.00
CA ALA A 24 24.10 -5.89 31.90
C ALA A 24 24.70 -6.46 30.59
N PHE A 25 24.05 -6.19 29.46
CA PHE A 25 24.55 -6.63 28.16
C PHE A 25 25.87 -5.92 27.84
N LYS A 26 26.88 -6.69 27.48
CA LYS A 26 28.22 -6.16 27.20
C LYS A 26 28.35 -5.82 25.72
N PHE A 27 28.16 -4.56 25.37
CA PHE A 27 28.58 -4.03 24.08
C PHE A 27 30.11 -4.05 23.95
N GLU A 28 30.59 -4.34 22.74
CA GLU A 28 32.00 -4.33 22.37
C GLU A 28 32.27 -3.22 21.35
N LYS A 29 33.53 -2.76 21.32
CA LYS A 29 33.93 -1.70 20.40
C LYS A 29 33.78 -2.19 18.95
N GLY A 30 33.06 -1.42 18.13
CA GLY A 30 32.84 -1.71 16.71
C GLY A 30 31.70 -2.69 16.44
N ASP A 31 30.86 -2.99 17.42
CA ASP A 31 29.72 -3.89 17.24
C ASP A 31 28.77 -3.43 16.12
N ASN A 32 28.43 -4.34 15.21
CA ASN A 32 27.30 -4.18 14.30
C ASN A 32 26.03 -4.81 14.90
N VAL A 33 25.14 -3.96 15.40
CA VAL A 33 23.86 -4.35 16.00
C VAL A 33 22.76 -4.34 14.95
N CYS A 34 22.18 -5.51 14.68
CA CYS A 34 21.03 -5.66 13.80
C CYS A 34 19.73 -5.85 14.59
N LEU A 35 18.71 -5.04 14.30
CA LEU A 35 17.37 -5.22 14.87
C LEU A 35 16.51 -6.02 13.88
N ILE A 36 15.90 -7.12 14.31
CA ILE A 36 14.94 -7.89 13.51
C ILE A 36 13.62 -8.03 14.27
N GLY A 37 12.50 -8.02 13.55
CA GLY A 37 11.18 -8.18 14.17
C GLY A 37 10.08 -7.58 13.32
N ASN A 38 8.92 -7.41 13.95
CA ASN A 38 7.72 -6.90 13.32
C ASN A 38 7.63 -5.37 13.34
N SER A 39 6.42 -4.81 13.55
CA SER A 39 6.17 -3.37 13.53
C SER A 39 6.87 -2.58 14.63
N LEU A 40 7.20 -3.20 15.77
CA LEU A 40 7.87 -2.50 16.86
C LEU A 40 9.26 -1.98 16.44
N PRO A 41 10.22 -2.82 16.01
CA PRO A 41 11.49 -2.31 15.51
C PRO A 41 11.34 -1.58 14.17
N ASP A 42 10.42 -1.95 13.27
CA ASP A 42 10.21 -1.18 12.02
C ASP A 42 9.93 0.30 12.32
N ARG A 43 9.12 0.59 13.34
CA ARG A 43 8.77 1.95 13.76
C ARG A 43 9.97 2.76 14.29
N PHE A 44 10.94 2.12 14.96
CA PHE A 44 12.14 2.78 15.47
C PHE A 44 12.97 3.49 14.38
N ASN A 45 12.84 3.08 13.11
CA ASN A 45 13.48 3.78 11.99
C ASN A 45 13.03 5.25 11.89
N HIS A 46 11.80 5.55 12.30
CA HIS A 46 11.18 6.84 12.02
C HIS A 46 11.29 7.83 13.18
N ASP A 47 11.28 7.36 14.43
CA ASP A 47 11.44 8.22 15.61
C ASP A 47 12.90 8.32 16.08
N GLY A 48 13.71 7.27 15.92
CA GLY A 48 15.13 7.25 16.27
C GLY A 48 15.46 7.21 17.77
N TRP A 49 14.47 7.21 18.68
CA TRP A 49 14.71 7.25 20.13
C TRP A 49 15.46 6.03 20.64
N PHE A 50 15.11 4.84 20.14
CA PHE A 50 15.71 3.58 20.59
C PHE A 50 17.25 3.59 20.46
N GLU A 51 17.77 3.99 19.31
CA GLU A 51 19.22 4.07 19.08
C GLU A 51 19.84 5.30 19.74
N ALA A 52 19.18 6.47 19.68
CA ALA A 52 19.73 7.70 20.27
C ALA A 52 20.01 7.56 21.77
N VAL A 53 19.10 6.95 22.52
CA VAL A 53 19.28 6.71 23.95
C VAL A 53 20.44 5.75 24.21
N LEU A 54 20.60 4.67 23.43
CA LEU A 54 21.74 3.76 23.58
C LEU A 54 23.06 4.46 23.23
N GLN A 55 23.12 5.14 22.08
CA GLN A 55 24.32 5.85 21.61
C GLN A 55 24.79 6.92 22.60
N SER A 56 23.85 7.56 23.33
CA SER A 56 24.19 8.54 24.36
C SER A 56 25.10 7.97 25.47
N GLU A 57 25.13 6.65 25.65
CA GLU A 57 25.93 5.97 26.67
C GLU A 57 27.01 5.03 26.12
N LEU A 58 27.05 4.79 24.81
CA LEU A 58 28.04 3.95 24.13
C LEU A 58 29.25 4.76 23.62
N LYS A 59 29.57 5.86 24.31
CA LYS A 59 30.62 6.82 23.91
C LYS A 59 31.97 6.12 23.73
N GLY A 60 32.61 6.34 22.58
CA GLY A 60 33.91 5.76 22.23
C GLY A 60 33.89 4.27 21.85
N GLN A 61 32.72 3.63 21.83
CA GLN A 61 32.58 2.23 21.42
C GLN A 61 32.33 2.08 19.92
N GLU A 62 32.00 3.15 19.18
CA GLU A 62 31.81 3.10 17.72
C GLU A 62 30.80 2.00 17.29
N VAL A 63 29.72 1.82 18.08
CA VAL A 63 28.67 0.84 17.81
C VAL A 63 27.81 1.31 16.64
N ILE A 64 27.53 0.39 15.71
CA ILE A 64 26.75 0.62 14.50
C ILE A 64 25.39 -0.06 14.65
N PHE A 65 24.32 0.64 14.30
CA PHE A 65 22.96 0.07 14.32
C PHE A 65 22.37 0.03 12.91
N ARG A 66 21.84 -1.15 12.56
CA ARG A 66 21.12 -1.41 11.30
C ARG A 66 19.79 -2.07 11.61
N ASN A 67 18.70 -1.41 11.21
CA ASN A 67 17.36 -1.88 11.52
C ASN A 67 16.78 -2.66 10.34
N LEU A 68 16.51 -3.93 10.56
CA LEU A 68 15.95 -4.89 9.59
C LEU A 68 14.51 -5.29 10.00
N GLY A 69 13.86 -4.52 10.87
CA GLY A 69 12.46 -4.69 11.23
C GLY A 69 11.55 -4.51 10.01
N PHE A 70 10.44 -5.24 9.98
CA PHE A 70 9.47 -5.16 8.90
C PHE A 70 8.07 -5.48 9.43
N THR A 71 7.12 -4.56 9.22
CA THR A 71 5.73 -4.68 9.69
C THR A 71 5.12 -6.06 9.41
N GLY A 72 4.46 -6.64 10.41
CA GLY A 72 3.72 -7.90 10.29
C GLY A 72 4.57 -9.17 10.22
N ASP A 73 5.90 -9.07 10.20
CA ASP A 73 6.76 -10.26 10.16
C ASP A 73 6.53 -11.17 11.37
N THR A 74 6.71 -12.47 11.15
CA THR A 74 6.88 -13.47 12.22
C THR A 74 8.26 -14.11 12.09
N VAL A 75 8.63 -14.96 13.05
CA VAL A 75 9.87 -15.74 12.99
C VAL A 75 10.01 -16.49 11.65
N LYS A 76 8.92 -17.11 11.15
CA LYS A 76 8.90 -17.93 9.93
C LYS A 76 8.32 -17.27 8.69
N GLU A 77 7.36 -16.36 8.84
CA GLU A 77 6.58 -15.84 7.72
C GLU A 77 6.94 -14.38 7.47
N ARG A 78 7.77 -14.16 6.44
CA ARG A 78 8.29 -12.85 6.03
C ARG A 78 8.03 -12.63 4.54
N PRO A 79 6.79 -12.34 4.14
CA PRO A 79 6.42 -12.21 2.74
C PRO A 79 7.15 -11.00 2.13
N ARG A 80 7.76 -11.20 0.95
CA ARG A 80 8.53 -10.19 0.21
C ARG A 80 8.34 -10.41 -1.29
N ASN A 81 8.68 -9.39 -2.07
CA ASN A 81 8.77 -9.52 -3.52
C ASN A 81 9.83 -10.51 -3.95
N GLN A 82 9.63 -11.09 -5.13
CA GLN A 82 10.61 -11.95 -5.78
C GLN A 82 11.96 -11.22 -5.90
N GLY A 83 13.04 -11.91 -5.56
CA GLY A 83 14.39 -11.38 -5.65
C GLY A 83 14.84 -10.54 -4.45
N PHE A 84 13.92 -10.12 -3.56
CA PHE A 84 14.29 -9.45 -2.31
C PHE A 84 15.28 -10.32 -1.52
N PRO A 85 16.43 -9.78 -1.06
CA PRO A 85 17.43 -10.59 -0.37
C PRO A 85 16.90 -11.22 0.92
N SER A 86 17.35 -12.45 1.22
CA SER A 86 16.89 -13.17 2.41
C SER A 86 17.36 -12.48 3.71
N PRO A 87 16.70 -12.76 4.86
CA PRO A 87 17.17 -12.26 6.15
C PRO A 87 18.64 -12.60 6.45
N GLU A 88 19.08 -13.81 6.11
CA GLU A 88 20.47 -14.26 6.27
C GLU A 88 21.42 -13.44 5.42
N THR A 89 21.00 -13.09 4.20
CA THR A 89 21.79 -12.26 3.29
C THR A 89 21.95 -10.85 3.87
N TYR A 90 20.87 -10.26 4.41
CA TYR A 90 20.96 -8.93 5.02
C TYR A 90 21.79 -8.89 6.29
N LEU A 91 21.70 -9.91 7.15
CA LEU A 91 22.57 -10.02 8.32
C LEU A 91 24.04 -10.05 7.91
N LYS A 92 24.38 -10.74 6.82
CA LYS A 92 25.75 -10.76 6.27
C LYS A 92 26.17 -9.42 5.71
N ILE A 93 25.29 -8.70 5.00
CA ILE A 93 25.64 -7.38 4.49
C ILE A 93 25.87 -6.39 5.65
N CYS A 94 25.15 -6.54 6.75
CA CYS A 94 25.37 -5.72 7.96
C CYS A 94 26.54 -6.22 8.81
N GLU A 95 27.17 -7.34 8.46
CA GLU A 95 28.23 -7.99 9.25
C GLU A 95 27.84 -8.17 10.73
N ALA A 96 26.60 -8.61 11.00
CA ALA A 96 26.03 -8.57 12.35
C ALA A 96 26.87 -9.32 13.42
N ASP A 97 27.25 -8.57 14.46
CA ASP A 97 27.90 -9.08 15.68
C ASP A 97 26.87 -9.30 16.81
N VAL A 98 25.82 -8.47 16.82
CA VAL A 98 24.73 -8.51 17.79
C VAL A 98 23.40 -8.51 17.05
N ILE A 99 22.46 -9.35 17.47
CA ILE A 99 21.11 -9.43 16.89
C ILE A 99 20.07 -9.18 17.99
N PHE A 100 19.36 -8.07 17.88
CA PHE A 100 18.21 -7.74 18.70
C PHE A 100 16.93 -8.29 18.05
N VAL A 101 16.15 -9.06 18.80
CA VAL A 101 15.04 -9.85 18.28
C VAL A 101 13.71 -9.41 18.92
N PHE A 102 12.77 -8.93 18.11
CA PHE A 102 11.46 -8.41 18.52
C PHE A 102 10.31 -9.18 17.83
N PHE A 103 10.16 -10.46 18.17
CA PHE A 103 9.04 -11.31 17.72
C PHE A 103 8.13 -11.68 18.89
N GLY A 104 6.95 -12.24 18.60
CA GLY A 104 6.03 -12.78 19.60
C GLY A 104 4.65 -12.13 19.57
N TYR A 105 4.52 -10.86 19.16
CA TYR A 105 3.23 -10.18 19.08
C TYR A 105 2.33 -10.83 18.02
N ASN A 106 2.82 -10.95 16.79
CA ASN A 106 2.06 -11.51 15.67
C ASN A 106 1.77 -13.00 15.87
N GLU A 107 2.72 -13.72 16.45
CA GLU A 107 2.59 -15.14 16.78
C GLU A 107 1.57 -15.38 17.89
N SER A 108 1.42 -14.45 18.84
CA SER A 108 0.49 -14.57 19.96
C SER A 108 -0.96 -14.73 19.56
N PHE A 109 -1.37 -14.29 18.36
CA PHE A 109 -2.72 -14.49 17.86
C PHE A 109 -3.07 -15.98 17.63
N LYS A 110 -2.08 -16.87 17.56
CA LYS A 110 -2.30 -18.34 17.56
C LYS A 110 -2.66 -18.89 18.95
N GLY A 111 -2.65 -18.05 19.99
CA GLY A 111 -2.94 -18.43 21.36
C GLY A 111 -1.94 -19.43 21.94
N GLU A 112 -2.34 -20.11 23.01
CA GLU A 112 -1.51 -21.10 23.71
C GLU A 112 -1.07 -22.25 22.79
N ASN A 113 -1.95 -22.70 21.89
CA ASN A 113 -1.66 -23.77 20.92
C ASN A 113 -0.50 -23.43 19.96
N GLY A 114 -0.19 -22.14 19.77
CA GLY A 114 0.93 -21.70 18.94
C GLY A 114 2.26 -21.55 19.67
N LEU A 115 2.26 -21.55 21.01
CA LEU A 115 3.39 -21.14 21.83
C LEU A 115 4.60 -22.06 21.67
N GLU A 116 4.38 -23.37 21.74
CA GLU A 116 5.46 -24.35 21.61
C GLU A 116 6.14 -24.27 20.23
N SER A 117 5.34 -24.20 19.16
CA SER A 117 5.87 -24.04 17.80
C SER A 117 6.68 -22.76 17.67
N PHE A 118 6.19 -21.64 18.23
CA PHE A 118 6.90 -20.37 18.22
C PHE A 118 8.24 -20.46 18.95
N MET A 119 8.29 -21.05 20.14
CA MET A 119 9.52 -21.22 20.91
C MET A 119 10.55 -22.08 20.17
N ASN A 120 10.10 -23.15 19.52
CA ASN A 120 10.94 -24.01 18.69
C ASN A 120 11.49 -23.25 17.48
N ASP A 121 10.65 -22.47 16.81
CA ASP A 121 11.03 -21.68 15.64
C ASP A 121 12.02 -20.58 16.01
N LEU A 122 11.81 -19.91 17.13
CA LEU A 122 12.71 -18.88 17.66
C LEU A 122 14.08 -19.48 18.03
N SER A 123 14.09 -20.63 18.71
CA SER A 123 15.33 -21.36 19.03
C SER A 123 16.09 -21.76 17.76
N ALA A 124 15.38 -22.32 16.78
CA ALA A 124 15.98 -22.76 15.52
C ALA A 124 16.54 -21.57 14.71
N MET A 125 15.88 -20.42 14.72
CA MET A 125 16.38 -19.19 14.09
C MET A 125 17.71 -18.76 14.72
N ILE A 126 17.81 -18.76 16.06
CA ILE A 126 19.04 -18.41 16.79
C ILE A 126 20.17 -19.37 16.40
N ASP A 127 19.91 -20.68 16.42
CA ASP A 127 20.91 -21.69 16.05
C ASP A 127 21.37 -21.54 14.59
N ASN A 128 20.45 -21.22 13.68
CA ASN A 128 20.78 -20.99 12.28
C ASN A 128 21.64 -19.74 12.10
N TYR A 129 21.35 -18.65 12.80
CA TYR A 129 22.15 -17.42 12.72
C TYR A 129 23.50 -17.56 13.41
N LYS A 130 23.62 -18.38 14.47
CA LYS A 130 24.93 -18.79 15.02
C LYS A 130 25.79 -19.51 13.99
N LYS A 131 25.22 -20.49 13.30
CA LYS A 131 25.91 -21.21 12.21
C LYS A 131 26.26 -20.31 11.02
N LEU A 132 25.42 -19.31 10.74
CA LEU A 132 25.60 -18.39 9.64
C LEU A 132 26.85 -17.52 9.80
N LYS A 133 27.18 -17.13 11.05
CA LYS A 133 28.25 -16.18 11.41
C LYS A 133 28.24 -14.95 10.49
N PRO A 134 27.27 -14.04 10.64
CA PRO A 134 27.05 -12.97 9.67
C PRO A 134 28.27 -12.08 9.43
N ASN A 135 29.07 -11.82 10.47
CA ASN A 135 30.34 -11.10 10.41
C ASN A 135 31.53 -11.92 9.84
N GLY A 136 31.32 -13.19 9.51
CA GLY A 136 32.32 -14.13 9.00
C GLY A 136 33.35 -14.64 10.03
N LYS A 137 33.26 -14.23 11.30
CA LYS A 137 34.33 -14.42 12.31
C LYS A 137 33.84 -15.15 13.56
N SER A 138 32.74 -14.71 14.16
CA SER A 138 32.26 -15.18 15.47
C SER A 138 30.76 -15.48 15.45
N ASP A 139 30.31 -16.18 16.48
CA ASP A 139 28.88 -16.36 16.71
C ASP A 139 28.27 -15.01 17.12
N PRO A 140 27.14 -14.57 16.52
CA PRO A 140 26.44 -13.38 16.96
C PRO A 140 25.92 -13.53 18.40
N ARG A 141 25.92 -12.43 19.14
CA ARG A 141 25.31 -12.32 20.47
C ARG A 141 23.85 -11.89 20.31
N PHE A 142 22.95 -12.45 21.11
CA PHE A 142 21.51 -12.23 20.95
C PHE A 142 20.92 -11.51 22.16
N VAL A 143 20.01 -10.59 21.88
CA VAL A 143 19.11 -10.01 22.88
C VAL A 143 17.67 -10.19 22.39
N LEU A 144 16.87 -10.90 23.18
CA LEU A 144 15.47 -11.16 22.89
C LEU A 144 14.64 -10.16 23.69
N PHE A 145 13.81 -9.39 22.99
CA PHE A 145 12.85 -8.47 23.58
C PHE A 145 11.48 -9.13 23.56
N SER A 146 10.79 -9.10 24.70
CA SER A 146 9.36 -9.45 24.69
C SER A 146 8.55 -8.40 23.91
N PRO A 147 7.34 -8.75 23.42
CA PRO A 147 6.40 -7.74 22.94
C PRO A 147 6.10 -6.69 24.02
N ILE A 148 5.70 -5.49 23.62
CA ILE A 148 5.07 -4.55 24.56
C ILE A 148 3.69 -5.07 25.01
N ALA A 149 3.20 -4.60 26.14
CA ALA A 149 1.81 -4.82 26.51
C ALA A 149 0.86 -4.05 25.58
N HIS A 150 -0.38 -4.50 25.52
CA HIS A 150 -1.49 -3.78 24.91
C HIS A 150 -2.03 -2.75 25.91
N GLU A 151 -1.96 -1.47 25.55
CA GLU A 151 -2.50 -0.35 26.33
C GLU A 151 -4.02 -0.22 26.14
N ASN A 152 -4.78 -0.13 27.23
CA ASN A 152 -6.21 0.17 27.11
C ASN A 152 -6.40 1.68 26.97
N LEU A 153 -6.72 2.14 25.76
CA LEU A 153 -6.99 3.55 25.46
C LEU A 153 -8.40 4.01 25.88
N ASN A 154 -9.20 3.13 26.52
CA ASN A 154 -10.58 3.38 26.94
C ASN A 154 -11.47 3.93 25.81
N SER A 155 -11.20 3.50 24.58
CA SER A 155 -11.89 3.94 23.38
C SER A 155 -12.86 2.87 22.89
N PRO A 156 -14.13 3.20 22.59
CA PRO A 156 -15.06 2.23 21.98
C PRO A 156 -14.67 1.85 20.55
N ASN A 157 -13.67 2.52 19.96
CA ASN A 157 -13.20 2.27 18.60
C ASN A 157 -12.06 1.25 18.53
N LEU A 158 -11.52 0.81 19.67
CA LEU A 158 -10.34 -0.03 19.75
C LEU A 158 -10.54 -1.16 20.77
N PRO A 159 -9.85 -2.29 20.62
CA PRO A 159 -9.86 -3.33 21.65
C PRO A 159 -9.21 -2.82 22.94
N ASP A 160 -9.69 -3.28 24.10
CA ASP A 160 -9.19 -2.91 25.42
C ASP A 160 -7.89 -3.64 25.83
N GLY A 161 -7.43 -4.57 25.00
CA GLY A 161 -6.23 -5.36 25.23
C GLY A 161 -6.34 -6.47 26.27
N ALA A 162 -7.47 -6.67 26.95
CA ALA A 162 -7.59 -7.64 28.04
C ALA A 162 -7.24 -9.06 27.59
N ALA A 163 -7.87 -9.53 26.50
CA ALA A 163 -7.59 -10.84 25.93
C ALA A 163 -6.19 -10.93 25.29
N ASN A 164 -5.69 -9.82 24.74
CA ASN A 164 -4.37 -9.81 24.10
C ASN A 164 -3.25 -9.90 25.13
N ASN A 165 -3.35 -9.16 26.24
CA ASN A 165 -2.37 -9.15 27.30
C ASN A 165 -2.19 -10.51 27.98
N VAL A 166 -3.24 -11.34 28.04
CA VAL A 166 -3.12 -12.74 28.49
C VAL A 166 -2.17 -13.53 27.58
N ARG A 167 -2.36 -13.42 26.25
CA ARG A 167 -1.51 -14.11 25.27
C ARG A 167 -0.10 -13.55 25.24
N LEU A 168 0.05 -12.23 25.26
CA LEU A 168 1.36 -11.56 25.27
C LEU A 168 2.18 -11.93 26.52
N ALA A 169 1.55 -12.07 27.69
CA ALA A 169 2.22 -12.55 28.90
C ALA A 169 2.73 -13.99 28.74
N GLN A 170 1.96 -14.89 28.11
CA GLN A 170 2.39 -16.26 27.83
C GLN A 170 3.58 -16.30 26.87
N TYR A 171 3.53 -15.53 25.78
CA TYR A 171 4.61 -15.46 24.79
C TYR A 171 5.86 -14.81 25.37
N THR A 172 5.71 -13.80 26.25
CA THR A 172 6.81 -13.20 27.01
C THR A 172 7.58 -14.24 27.82
N LYS A 173 6.87 -15.11 28.56
CA LYS A 173 7.49 -16.22 29.30
C LYS A 173 8.17 -17.23 28.39
N GLY A 174 7.55 -17.55 27.24
CA GLY A 174 8.15 -18.42 26.23
C GLY A 174 9.46 -17.85 25.66
N ILE A 175 9.51 -16.56 25.36
CA ILE A 175 10.71 -15.86 24.88
C ILE A 175 11.80 -15.89 25.93
N GLN A 176 11.46 -15.63 27.20
CA GLN A 176 12.40 -15.73 28.31
C GLN A 176 13.00 -17.14 28.42
N ALA A 177 12.16 -18.18 28.35
CA ALA A 177 12.64 -19.56 28.40
C ALA A 177 13.55 -19.92 27.21
N VAL A 178 13.28 -19.38 26.02
CA VAL A 178 14.18 -19.53 24.86
C VAL A 178 15.50 -18.80 25.09
N ALA A 179 15.47 -17.60 25.67
CA ALA A 179 16.68 -16.84 25.99
C ALA A 179 17.58 -17.63 26.96
N GLU A 180 17.00 -18.16 28.04
CA GLU A 180 17.67 -19.02 29.01
C GLU A 180 18.27 -20.28 28.35
N LYS A 181 17.48 -20.96 27.52
CA LYS A 181 17.91 -22.18 26.79
C LYS A 181 19.07 -21.92 25.83
N THR A 182 19.08 -20.76 25.17
CA THR A 182 20.04 -20.44 24.09
C THR A 182 21.24 -19.62 24.56
N GLY A 183 21.24 -19.19 25.83
CA GLY A 183 22.24 -18.31 26.41
C GLY A 183 22.14 -16.85 25.93
N ALA A 184 21.00 -16.46 25.38
CA ALA A 184 20.76 -15.09 24.93
C ALA A 184 20.31 -14.19 26.09
N SER A 185 20.57 -12.88 25.98
CA SER A 185 20.03 -11.91 26.92
C SER A 185 18.54 -11.70 26.70
N PHE A 186 17.81 -11.33 27.75
CA PHE A 186 16.37 -11.07 27.69
C PHE A 186 16.04 -9.69 28.24
N VAL A 187 15.21 -8.94 27.50
CA VAL A 187 14.66 -7.65 27.91
C VAL A 187 13.14 -7.75 27.95
N ASP A 188 12.57 -7.55 29.15
CA ASP A 188 11.13 -7.63 29.36
C ASP A 188 10.47 -6.28 29.09
N LEU A 189 9.97 -6.08 27.86
CA LEU A 189 9.15 -4.92 27.51
C LEU A 189 7.70 -5.08 27.96
N PHE A 190 7.15 -6.30 27.96
CA PHE A 190 5.74 -6.53 28.30
C PHE A 190 5.39 -6.03 29.70
N ASN A 191 6.06 -6.53 30.75
CA ASN A 191 5.70 -6.16 32.11
C ASN A 191 6.05 -4.71 32.44
N THR A 192 7.14 -4.18 31.85
CA THR A 192 7.58 -2.80 32.07
C THR A 192 6.68 -1.78 31.40
N THR A 193 6.26 -2.03 30.15
CA THR A 193 5.27 -1.17 29.47
C THR A 193 3.89 -1.29 30.10
N LYS A 194 3.48 -2.48 30.56
CA LYS A 194 2.23 -2.64 31.31
C LYS A 194 2.19 -1.78 32.58
N ALA A 195 3.30 -1.71 33.32
CA ALA A 195 3.42 -0.82 34.47
C ALA A 195 3.40 0.65 34.02
N ALA A 196 4.15 1.00 32.98
CA ALA A 196 4.19 2.37 32.46
C ALA A 196 2.80 2.88 32.02
N TYR A 197 1.96 2.05 31.40
CA TYR A 197 0.60 2.44 31.02
C TYR A 197 -0.32 2.66 32.23
N ALA A 198 -0.08 1.95 33.35
CA ALA A 198 -0.85 2.15 34.57
C ALA A 198 -0.46 3.43 35.31
N ASP A 199 0.78 3.89 35.11
CA ASP A 199 1.35 5.07 35.77
C ASP A 199 1.28 6.35 34.91
N SER A 200 0.90 6.25 33.63
CA SER A 200 0.86 7.37 32.68
C SER A 200 -0.54 7.97 32.57
N ASP A 201 -0.63 9.29 32.65
CA ASP A 201 -1.86 10.04 32.35
C ASP A 201 -2.04 10.30 30.84
N GLU A 202 -0.97 10.12 30.05
CA GLU A 202 -0.97 10.26 28.60
C GLU A 202 -0.89 8.89 27.93
N ALA A 203 -1.60 8.73 26.80
CA ALA A 203 -1.51 7.54 25.98
C ALA A 203 -0.08 7.36 25.46
N LEU A 204 0.46 6.14 25.52
CA LEU A 204 1.79 5.79 25.00
C LEU A 204 1.72 5.10 23.63
N THR A 205 0.52 4.73 23.19
CA THR A 205 0.25 4.08 21.91
C THR A 205 -0.79 4.87 21.10
N ILE A 206 -0.76 4.70 19.78
CA ILE A 206 -1.76 5.29 18.87
C ILE A 206 -3.04 4.46 18.80
N ASN A 207 -2.95 3.15 19.08
CA ASN A 207 -4.05 2.20 18.89
C ASN A 207 -4.01 0.99 19.83
N GLY A 208 -3.33 1.12 20.97
CA GLY A 208 -3.14 0.07 21.96
C GLY A 208 -1.87 -0.78 21.76
N VAL A 209 -1.34 -0.88 20.54
CA VAL A 209 -0.23 -1.82 20.21
C VAL A 209 0.92 -1.20 19.42
N HIS A 210 0.72 -0.03 18.82
CA HIS A 210 1.77 0.72 18.15
C HIS A 210 2.10 1.97 18.96
N LEU A 211 3.37 2.15 19.29
CA LEU A 211 3.83 3.29 20.09
C LEU A 211 3.64 4.62 19.34
N ASN A 212 3.26 5.66 20.09
CA ASN A 212 3.46 7.05 19.67
C ASN A 212 4.89 7.52 20.05
N GLU A 213 5.21 8.80 19.85
CA GLU A 213 6.57 9.29 20.18
C GLU A 213 6.91 9.11 21.67
N LEU A 214 5.99 9.45 22.58
CA LEU A 214 6.19 9.29 24.01
C LEU A 214 6.42 7.83 24.39
N GLY A 215 5.62 6.91 23.85
CA GLY A 215 5.83 5.47 24.02
C GLY A 215 7.18 4.99 23.52
N ASN A 216 7.66 5.49 22.37
CA ASN A 216 9.00 5.17 21.87
C ASN A 216 10.10 5.66 22.82
N ARG A 217 9.97 6.87 23.39
CA ARG A 217 10.87 7.37 24.44
C ARG A 217 10.88 6.44 25.64
N HIS A 218 9.72 6.00 26.14
CA HIS A 218 9.62 5.09 27.27
C HIS A 218 10.28 3.74 27.00
N VAL A 219 10.01 3.13 25.83
CA VAL A 219 10.62 1.84 25.45
C VAL A 219 12.13 1.96 25.28
N ALA A 220 12.63 3.07 24.73
CA ALA A 220 14.07 3.32 24.65
C ALA A 220 14.74 3.39 26.04
N GLN A 221 14.10 4.04 27.02
CA GLN A 221 14.61 4.10 28.40
C GLN A 221 14.58 2.75 29.11
N ILE A 222 13.51 1.96 28.90
CA ILE A 222 13.40 0.59 29.41
C ILE A 222 14.52 -0.28 28.85
N ALA A 223 14.73 -0.24 27.53
CA ALA A 223 15.78 -0.99 26.86
C ALA A 223 17.18 -0.56 27.35
N ALA A 224 17.44 0.74 27.46
CA ALA A 224 18.71 1.26 27.97
C ALA A 224 18.98 0.81 29.42
N LYS A 225 17.97 0.88 30.29
CA LYS A 225 18.10 0.40 31.68
C LYS A 225 18.44 -1.09 31.75
N ALA A 226 17.77 -1.91 30.94
CA ALA A 226 18.02 -3.35 30.92
C ALA A 226 19.39 -3.71 30.31
N LEU A 227 19.79 -3.04 29.24
CA LEU A 227 21.02 -3.36 28.52
C LEU A 227 22.26 -2.76 29.18
N LEU A 228 22.19 -1.54 29.70
CA LEU A 228 23.34 -0.80 30.24
C LEU A 228 23.44 -0.87 31.77
N GLY A 229 22.41 -1.39 32.44
CA GLY A 229 22.34 -1.45 33.90
C GLY A 229 22.15 -0.09 34.59
N LYS A 230 21.78 0.96 33.84
CA LYS A 230 21.55 2.31 34.36
C LYS A 230 20.39 3.01 33.66
N SER A 231 19.64 3.83 34.39
CA SER A 231 18.56 4.64 33.82
C SER A 231 19.13 5.80 33.00
N VAL A 232 18.60 5.98 31.78
CA VAL A 232 18.92 7.10 30.88
C VAL A 232 17.62 7.83 30.58
N LYS A 233 17.62 9.17 30.57
CA LYS A 233 16.43 9.96 30.27
C LYS A 233 16.41 10.35 28.79
N ALA A 234 15.31 10.09 28.09
CA ALA A 234 15.11 10.53 26.70
C ALA A 234 14.59 11.98 26.64
N GLY A 235 15.44 12.93 27.06
CA GLY A 235 15.11 14.35 27.12
C GLY A 235 15.45 15.13 25.84
N ASN A 236 15.12 16.41 25.84
CA ASN A 236 15.39 17.33 24.73
C ASN A 236 16.89 17.54 24.47
N ASP A 237 17.74 17.26 25.47
CA ASP A 237 19.20 17.25 25.35
C ASP A 237 19.71 16.20 24.35
N LEU A 238 18.93 15.14 24.08
CA LEU A 238 19.24 14.12 23.08
C LEU A 238 18.65 14.40 21.70
N GLU A 239 17.91 15.49 21.49
CA GLU A 239 17.19 15.73 20.24
C GLU A 239 18.12 15.87 19.02
N LYS A 240 19.28 16.51 19.19
CA LYS A 240 20.30 16.58 18.13
C LYS A 240 20.83 15.19 17.77
N LEU A 241 21.10 14.35 18.77
CA LEU A 241 21.55 12.96 18.55
C LEU A 241 20.47 12.13 17.85
N ARG A 242 19.21 12.30 18.26
CA ARG A 242 18.06 11.65 17.62
C ARG A 242 17.91 12.08 16.16
N SER A 243 18.04 13.37 15.87
CA SER A 243 17.99 13.89 14.50
C SER A 243 19.09 13.28 13.62
N ASP A 244 20.31 13.15 14.13
CA ASP A 244 21.41 12.49 13.42
C ASP A 244 21.14 10.99 13.17
N VAL A 245 20.51 10.30 14.14
CA VAL A 245 20.04 8.91 13.98
C VAL A 245 18.96 8.81 12.91
N VAL A 246 17.98 9.73 12.89
CA VAL A 246 16.90 9.77 11.89
C VAL A 246 17.44 10.01 10.49
N ASP A 247 18.42 10.91 10.32
CA ASP A 247 19.11 11.12 9.04
C ASP A 247 19.81 9.84 8.56
N LYS A 248 20.56 9.16 9.44
CA LYS A 248 21.15 7.85 9.12
C LYS A 248 20.08 6.80 8.77
N ASN A 249 18.98 6.74 9.54
CA ASN A 249 17.88 5.81 9.30
C ASN A 249 17.20 6.07 7.95
N TRP A 250 17.06 7.31 7.51
CA TRP A 250 16.50 7.64 6.20
C TRP A 250 17.28 6.96 5.06
N HIS A 251 18.62 7.04 5.09
CA HIS A 251 19.48 6.42 4.09
C HIS A 251 19.42 4.89 4.17
N TRP A 252 19.50 4.35 5.37
CA TRP A 252 19.42 2.91 5.59
C TRP A 252 18.06 2.32 5.19
N TYR A 253 16.97 3.02 5.49
CA TYR A 253 15.62 2.58 5.17
C TYR A 253 15.41 2.54 3.66
N ASN A 254 15.84 3.58 2.93
CA ASN A 254 15.77 3.60 1.47
C ASN A 254 16.72 2.59 0.81
N ARG A 255 17.77 2.16 1.52
CA ARG A 255 18.58 1.01 1.10
C ARG A 255 17.79 -0.30 1.31
N TYR A 256 17.36 -0.57 2.54
CA TYR A 256 16.79 -1.85 2.93
C TYR A 256 15.41 -2.09 2.31
N ARG A 257 14.59 -1.05 2.23
CA ARG A 257 13.24 -1.02 1.66
C ARG A 257 13.19 -0.11 0.44
N ALA A 258 14.09 -0.38 -0.51
CA ALA A 258 14.19 0.39 -1.73
C ALA A 258 12.83 0.52 -2.45
N THR A 259 12.48 1.76 -2.79
CA THR A 259 11.38 2.07 -3.70
C THR A 259 11.68 1.50 -5.09
N ASP A 260 10.64 0.99 -5.76
CA ASP A 260 10.72 0.26 -7.02
C ASP A 260 11.53 -1.06 -6.90
N GLY A 261 11.37 -1.76 -5.78
CA GLY A 261 12.03 -3.05 -5.52
C GLY A 261 11.85 -4.11 -6.63
N ASN A 262 10.78 -4.04 -7.42
CA ASN A 262 10.57 -4.89 -8.60
C ASN A 262 11.57 -4.59 -9.74
N ASP A 263 12.00 -3.34 -9.87
CA ASP A 263 13.03 -2.89 -10.80
C ASP A 263 14.45 -3.07 -10.22
N VAL A 264 14.60 -3.14 -8.89
CA VAL A 264 15.88 -3.44 -8.24
C VAL A 264 16.19 -4.95 -8.27
N TRP A 265 15.24 -5.78 -7.85
CA TRP A 265 15.44 -7.22 -7.63
C TRP A 265 14.42 -8.11 -8.33
N GLY A 266 13.23 -7.60 -8.62
CA GLY A 266 12.11 -8.37 -9.15
C GLY A 266 12.14 -8.58 -10.67
N GLY A 267 10.95 -8.84 -11.24
CA GLY A 267 10.78 -9.23 -12.63
C GLY A 267 11.16 -8.13 -13.64
N ARG A 268 11.17 -6.86 -13.22
CA ARG A 268 11.57 -5.74 -14.09
C ARG A 268 13.05 -5.40 -14.01
N SER A 269 13.77 -5.94 -13.04
CA SER A 269 15.20 -5.72 -12.89
C SER A 269 16.02 -6.14 -14.12
N GLY A 270 15.54 -7.15 -14.87
CA GLY A 270 16.15 -7.65 -16.09
C GLY A 270 15.77 -6.92 -17.38
N LEU A 271 14.90 -5.91 -17.34
CA LEU A 271 14.55 -5.12 -18.53
C LEU A 271 15.79 -4.43 -19.08
N ARG A 272 16.03 -4.56 -20.39
CA ARG A 272 17.22 -4.02 -21.07
C ARG A 272 16.84 -2.93 -22.07
N PHE A 273 17.66 -1.90 -22.15
CA PHE A 273 17.41 -0.71 -22.97
C PHE A 273 18.54 -0.50 -23.99
N VAL A 274 19.15 0.69 -24.01
CA VAL A 274 20.28 1.02 -24.90
C VAL A 274 21.51 0.23 -24.48
N ASP A 275 22.25 -0.29 -25.46
CA ASP A 275 23.50 -1.07 -25.28
C ASP A 275 23.37 -2.28 -24.34
N GLY A 276 22.15 -2.79 -24.12
CA GLY A 276 21.89 -3.93 -23.25
C GLY A 276 21.93 -3.63 -21.75
N GLN A 277 22.11 -2.37 -21.32
CA GLN A 277 22.07 -1.98 -19.91
C GLN A 277 20.68 -2.26 -19.31
N SER A 278 20.66 -2.84 -18.11
CA SER A 278 19.43 -3.19 -17.39
C SER A 278 19.10 -2.25 -16.23
N ASN A 279 17.87 -2.34 -15.69
CA ASN A 279 17.52 -1.65 -14.44
C ASN A 279 18.40 -2.13 -13.27
N ALA A 280 18.69 -3.43 -13.18
CA ALA A 280 19.54 -3.99 -12.12
C ALA A 280 20.96 -3.42 -12.11
N ASP A 281 21.56 -3.18 -13.30
CA ASP A 281 22.92 -2.64 -13.42
C ASP A 281 23.04 -1.26 -12.76
N VAL A 282 21.96 -0.46 -12.83
CA VAL A 282 21.90 0.89 -12.27
C VAL A 282 21.44 0.86 -10.81
N LEU A 283 20.29 0.23 -10.54
CA LEU A 283 19.63 0.35 -9.23
C LEU A 283 20.29 -0.49 -8.14
N LYS A 284 20.96 -1.60 -8.46
CA LYS A 284 21.79 -2.32 -7.46
C LYS A 284 23.08 -1.57 -7.15
N HIS A 285 23.56 -0.72 -8.06
CA HIS A 285 24.68 0.19 -7.78
C HIS A 285 24.25 1.31 -6.83
N GLU A 286 23.03 1.84 -6.97
CA GLU A 286 22.47 2.80 -6.01
C GLU A 286 22.40 2.23 -4.58
N LEU A 287 22.10 0.93 -4.40
CA LEU A 287 22.15 0.32 -3.07
C LEU A 287 23.54 0.40 -2.44
N LYS A 288 24.60 0.22 -3.23
CA LYS A 288 25.99 0.37 -2.75
C LYS A 288 26.32 1.82 -2.42
N MET A 289 25.81 2.77 -3.19
CA MET A 289 25.93 4.19 -2.86
C MET A 289 25.28 4.47 -1.50
N LEU A 290 24.07 3.96 -1.27
CA LEU A 290 23.35 4.11 -0.01
C LEU A 290 24.02 3.39 1.16
N ASP A 291 24.71 2.27 0.93
CA ASP A 291 25.53 1.61 1.95
C ASP A 291 26.64 2.57 2.44
N VAL A 292 27.37 3.23 1.52
CA VAL A 292 28.43 4.20 1.84
C VAL A 292 27.84 5.45 2.52
N MET A 293 26.78 6.02 1.96
CA MET A 293 26.12 7.19 2.54
C MET A 293 25.66 6.90 3.97
N THR A 294 25.02 5.76 4.22
CA THR A 294 24.60 5.36 5.57
C THR A 294 25.79 5.28 6.52
N ALA A 295 26.88 4.61 6.11
CA ALA A 295 28.09 4.46 6.91
C ALA A 295 28.75 5.81 7.26
N ASN A 296 28.71 6.79 6.35
CA ASN A 296 29.26 8.12 6.59
C ASN A 296 28.52 8.92 7.69
N ARG A 297 27.29 8.50 8.08
CA ARG A 297 26.54 9.14 9.18
C ARG A 297 26.85 8.54 10.55
N ASP A 298 27.36 7.31 10.66
CA ASP A 298 27.67 6.72 11.98
C ASP A 298 28.71 7.56 12.76
N PRO A 299 29.81 8.05 12.15
CA PRO A 299 30.75 8.95 12.84
C PRO A 299 30.13 10.26 13.34
N LYS A 300 29.10 10.77 12.64
CA LYS A 300 28.36 11.96 13.08
C LYS A 300 27.63 11.70 14.39
N ILE A 301 26.93 10.57 14.48
CA ILE A 301 26.21 10.13 15.68
C ILE A 301 27.18 9.98 16.86
N TRP A 302 28.31 9.31 16.66
CA TRP A 302 29.32 9.14 17.71
C TRP A 302 29.93 10.47 18.17
N ALA A 303 30.23 11.37 17.24
CA ALA A 303 30.73 12.71 17.55
C ALA A 303 29.70 13.53 18.34
N THR A 304 28.42 13.51 17.92
CA THR A 304 27.34 14.19 18.64
C THR A 304 27.18 13.64 20.05
N ALA A 305 27.25 12.30 20.25
CA ALA A 305 27.21 11.69 21.58
C ALA A 305 28.39 12.10 22.49
N LEU A 306 29.55 12.43 21.90
CA LEU A 306 30.73 12.99 22.56
C LEU A 306 30.66 14.52 22.74
N GLY A 307 29.57 15.18 22.32
CA GLY A 307 29.44 16.64 22.38
C GLY A 307 30.28 17.40 21.36
N SER A 308 30.74 16.71 20.30
CA SER A 308 31.56 17.27 19.23
C SER A 308 30.74 17.52 17.95
N ASN A 309 31.19 18.45 17.11
CA ASN A 309 30.61 18.66 15.80
C ASN A 309 31.31 17.79 14.75
N PHE A 310 30.54 17.23 13.82
CA PHE A 310 31.04 16.45 12.70
C PHE A 310 30.24 16.79 11.44
N LYS A 311 30.93 17.03 10.33
CA LYS A 311 30.29 17.23 9.03
C LYS A 311 30.43 15.94 8.24
N VAL A 312 29.29 15.41 7.79
CA VAL A 312 29.25 14.25 6.90
C VAL A 312 29.94 14.59 5.58
N ASP A 313 30.78 13.69 5.10
CA ASP A 313 31.47 13.77 3.81
C ASP A 313 31.09 12.58 2.95
N ASP A 314 30.39 12.85 1.84
CA ASP A 314 29.96 11.85 0.85
C ASP A 314 30.86 11.82 -0.39
N SER A 315 32.04 12.44 -0.33
CA SER A 315 33.01 12.43 -1.45
C SER A 315 33.53 11.04 -1.83
N ASN A 316 33.42 10.07 -0.90
CA ASN A 316 33.78 8.67 -1.11
C ASN A 316 32.65 7.81 -1.72
N VAL A 317 31.44 8.37 -1.90
CA VAL A 317 30.32 7.65 -2.50
C VAL A 317 30.62 7.41 -3.99
N PRO A 318 30.50 6.17 -4.49
CA PRO A 318 30.78 5.88 -5.88
C PRO A 318 29.83 6.64 -6.80
N ALA A 319 30.34 7.15 -7.93
CA ALA A 319 29.53 7.89 -8.89
C ALA A 319 28.36 7.04 -9.43
N PRO A 320 27.18 7.65 -9.72
CA PRO A 320 26.06 6.95 -10.34
C PRO A 320 26.43 6.31 -11.68
N VAL A 321 25.77 5.20 -12.02
CA VAL A 321 25.91 4.58 -13.34
C VAL A 321 25.15 5.43 -14.36
N PRO A 322 25.80 6.00 -15.39
CA PRO A 322 25.11 6.81 -16.38
C PRO A 322 24.18 5.96 -17.25
N VAL A 323 23.04 6.53 -17.61
CA VAL A 323 22.02 5.91 -18.46
C VAL A 323 21.89 6.68 -19.77
N LYS A 324 21.88 5.94 -20.89
CA LYS A 324 21.58 6.51 -22.21
C LYS A 324 20.09 6.47 -22.47
N SER A 325 19.52 7.62 -22.82
CA SER A 325 18.08 7.69 -23.11
C SER A 325 17.71 6.91 -24.37
N ASN A 326 16.60 6.16 -24.29
CA ASN A 326 16.05 5.42 -25.42
C ASN A 326 14.88 6.12 -26.13
N ILE A 327 14.52 7.36 -25.75
CA ILE A 327 13.43 8.11 -26.39
C ILE A 327 13.63 8.24 -27.91
N GLY A 328 12.52 8.33 -28.63
CA GLY A 328 12.48 8.41 -30.08
C GLY A 328 12.54 7.05 -30.79
N GLY A 329 12.27 5.95 -30.09
CA GLY A 329 12.30 4.59 -30.65
C GLY A 329 13.69 3.97 -30.69
N LYS A 330 14.61 4.39 -29.82
CA LYS A 330 16.01 3.92 -29.83
C LYS A 330 16.22 2.57 -29.14
N SER A 331 15.17 1.96 -28.62
CA SER A 331 15.16 0.56 -28.16
C SER A 331 13.88 -0.14 -28.61
N ARG A 332 13.86 -1.48 -28.53
CA ARG A 332 12.68 -2.30 -28.85
C ARG A 332 11.47 -1.98 -27.96
N SER A 333 11.70 -1.46 -26.76
CA SER A 333 10.66 -1.15 -25.76
C SER A 333 10.11 0.27 -25.88
N SER A 334 10.82 1.18 -26.56
CA SER A 334 10.41 2.58 -26.75
C SER A 334 9.49 2.74 -27.96
N ASN A 335 8.53 3.66 -27.88
CA ASN A 335 7.62 3.96 -28.97
C ASN A 335 7.41 5.47 -29.08
N LYS A 336 7.97 6.06 -30.15
CA LYS A 336 7.89 7.49 -30.43
C LYS A 336 6.46 8.04 -30.45
N SER A 337 5.44 7.26 -30.83
CA SER A 337 4.04 7.72 -30.86
C SER A 337 3.35 7.74 -29.49
N LYS A 338 3.96 7.14 -28.46
CA LYS A 338 3.45 7.11 -27.08
C LYS A 338 4.25 7.98 -26.11
N GLU A 339 5.41 8.45 -26.53
CA GLU A 339 6.25 9.39 -25.78
C GLU A 339 5.75 10.84 -25.91
N GLY A 340 6.15 11.72 -24.99
CA GLY A 340 5.96 13.15 -25.18
C GLY A 340 6.97 13.79 -26.14
N ASN A 341 7.01 15.12 -26.13
CA ASN A 341 7.98 15.93 -26.85
C ASN A 341 9.05 16.46 -25.89
N PRO A 342 10.36 16.18 -26.09
CA PRO A 342 11.42 16.75 -25.25
C PRO A 342 11.49 18.28 -25.31
N ASP A 343 10.91 18.91 -26.34
CA ASP A 343 10.76 20.36 -26.42
C ASP A 343 9.41 20.76 -25.80
N TYR A 344 9.46 21.20 -24.55
CA TYR A 344 8.29 21.59 -23.75
C TYR A 344 7.71 22.93 -24.24
N LEU A 345 6.38 22.98 -24.36
CA LEU A 345 5.66 24.22 -24.66
C LEU A 345 5.49 25.02 -23.36
N SER A 346 5.35 26.35 -23.46
CA SER A 346 4.92 27.15 -22.32
C SER A 346 3.49 26.77 -21.88
N PRO A 347 3.12 27.01 -20.61
CA PRO A 347 1.76 26.76 -20.12
C PRO A 347 0.67 27.37 -21.02
N GLN A 348 0.86 28.61 -21.48
CA GLN A 348 -0.11 29.32 -22.31
C GLN A 348 -0.16 28.77 -23.75
N GLU A 349 0.95 28.25 -24.29
CA GLU A 349 0.94 27.56 -25.59
C GLU A 349 0.23 26.21 -25.51
N THR A 350 0.41 25.47 -24.41
CA THR A 350 -0.33 24.23 -24.16
C THR A 350 -1.83 24.51 -24.07
N VAL A 351 -2.26 25.56 -23.36
CA VAL A 351 -3.68 25.95 -23.29
C VAL A 351 -4.29 26.20 -24.68
N LYS A 352 -3.54 26.81 -25.61
CA LYS A 352 -3.99 27.02 -26.99
C LYS A 352 -4.18 25.73 -27.79
N LYS A 353 -3.57 24.62 -27.35
CA LYS A 353 -3.73 23.27 -27.92
C LYS A 353 -4.81 22.44 -27.23
N LEU A 354 -5.51 23.01 -26.25
CA LEU A 354 -6.63 22.35 -25.60
C LEU A 354 -7.92 22.57 -26.39
N ARG A 355 -8.71 21.51 -26.48
CA ARG A 355 -10.07 21.52 -27.01
C ARG A 355 -11.04 21.17 -25.89
N VAL A 356 -12.07 21.99 -25.73
CA VAL A 356 -13.11 21.85 -24.71
C VAL A 356 -14.50 22.06 -25.33
N PRO A 357 -15.57 21.51 -24.74
CA PRO A 357 -16.92 21.70 -25.24
C PRO A 357 -17.38 23.16 -25.26
N ASP A 358 -18.39 23.44 -26.08
CA ASP A 358 -19.00 24.77 -26.18
C ASP A 358 -19.46 25.30 -24.82
N GLY A 359 -19.14 26.56 -24.56
CA GLY A 359 -19.46 27.25 -23.31
C GLY A 359 -18.45 27.03 -22.19
N PHE A 360 -17.46 26.15 -22.36
CA PHE A 360 -16.35 26.00 -21.40
C PHE A 360 -15.14 26.87 -21.78
N LYS A 361 -14.37 27.26 -20.77
CA LYS A 361 -13.06 27.91 -20.91
C LYS A 361 -12.06 27.26 -19.95
N VAL A 362 -10.79 27.28 -20.32
CA VAL A 362 -9.68 26.80 -19.50
C VAL A 362 -8.63 27.89 -19.35
N ASN A 363 -8.10 28.03 -18.14
CA ASN A 363 -6.90 28.81 -17.85
C ASN A 363 -5.88 27.97 -17.07
N VAL A 364 -4.64 28.44 -17.02
CA VAL A 364 -3.62 27.91 -16.11
C VAL A 364 -3.92 28.46 -14.71
N PHE A 365 -4.05 27.57 -13.73
CA PHE A 365 -4.26 27.93 -12.32
C PHE A 365 -2.92 28.02 -11.59
N ALA A 366 -2.06 27.03 -11.77
CA ALA A 366 -0.71 26.97 -11.24
C ALA A 366 0.19 26.19 -12.21
N ASP A 367 1.45 26.60 -12.35
CA ASP A 367 2.44 25.90 -13.19
C ASP A 367 3.87 26.09 -12.67
N GLU A 368 4.80 25.33 -13.26
CA GLU A 368 6.22 25.32 -12.89
C GLU A 368 6.93 26.69 -12.98
N THR A 369 6.45 27.60 -13.83
CA THR A 369 7.02 28.94 -13.99
C THR A 369 6.51 29.92 -12.94
N MET A 370 5.35 29.64 -12.35
CA MET A 370 4.83 30.37 -11.20
C MET A 370 5.45 29.86 -9.90
N PHE A 371 5.54 28.53 -9.75
CA PHE A 371 5.99 27.86 -8.53
C PHE A 371 6.93 26.69 -8.88
N PRO A 372 8.23 26.75 -8.53
CA PRO A 372 9.18 25.66 -8.77
C PRO A 372 8.80 24.32 -8.13
N GLU A 373 7.94 24.34 -7.11
CA GLU A 373 7.39 23.18 -6.41
C GLU A 373 6.34 22.40 -7.23
N MET A 374 5.74 23.03 -8.25
CA MET A 374 4.71 22.44 -9.11
C MET A 374 5.32 21.51 -10.16
N VAL A 375 5.78 20.35 -9.74
CA VAL A 375 6.38 19.35 -10.63
C VAL A 375 5.66 18.01 -10.48
N ASN A 376 5.31 17.38 -11.61
CA ASN A 376 4.70 16.06 -11.67
C ASN A 376 3.52 15.89 -10.67
N PRO A 377 2.46 16.72 -10.73
CA PRO A 377 1.33 16.62 -9.80
C PRO A 377 0.59 15.27 -9.95
N VAL A 378 0.42 14.56 -8.83
CA VAL A 378 -0.05 13.16 -8.77
C VAL A 378 -1.55 13.05 -8.53
N GLN A 379 -2.01 13.71 -7.47
CA GLN A 379 -3.39 13.73 -6.98
C GLN A 379 -3.68 15.15 -6.49
N MET A 380 -4.95 15.56 -6.54
CA MET A 380 -5.45 16.78 -5.92
C MET A 380 -6.61 16.49 -4.97
N SER A 381 -6.86 17.41 -4.05
CA SER A 381 -8.08 17.42 -3.22
C SER A 381 -8.31 18.83 -2.68
N VAL A 382 -9.51 19.13 -2.19
CA VAL A 382 -9.88 20.44 -1.65
C VAL A 382 -10.12 20.34 -0.14
N ASP A 383 -9.42 21.17 0.64
CA ASP A 383 -9.57 21.18 2.10
C ASP A 383 -10.89 21.84 2.57
N THR A 384 -11.15 21.75 3.87
CA THR A 384 -12.33 22.34 4.54
C THR A 384 -12.36 23.88 4.46
N LYS A 385 -11.20 24.52 4.29
CA LYS A 385 -11.06 25.96 3.99
C LYS A 385 -11.35 26.30 2.52
N GLY A 386 -11.46 25.31 1.65
CA GLY A 386 -11.77 25.47 0.23
C GLY A 386 -10.57 25.74 -0.68
N ARG A 387 -9.35 25.45 -0.21
CA ARG A 387 -8.09 25.59 -0.94
C ARG A 387 -7.76 24.30 -1.68
N LEU A 388 -7.17 24.41 -2.87
CA LEU A 388 -6.71 23.25 -3.62
C LEU A 388 -5.37 22.77 -3.07
N TRP A 389 -5.25 21.46 -2.85
CA TRP A 389 -4.02 20.81 -2.45
C TRP A 389 -3.53 19.89 -3.57
N VAL A 390 -2.22 19.73 -3.66
CA VAL A 390 -1.57 18.88 -4.67
C VAL A 390 -0.48 18.04 -4.03
N ALA A 391 -0.43 16.75 -4.39
CA ALA A 391 0.74 15.92 -4.18
C ALA A 391 1.72 16.12 -5.34
N ALA A 392 2.88 16.72 -5.09
CA ALA A 392 3.90 17.02 -6.10
C ALA A 392 5.10 16.07 -5.95
N TRP A 393 5.55 15.52 -7.08
CA TRP A 393 6.56 14.44 -7.10
C TRP A 393 7.78 14.81 -7.95
N GLN A 394 8.55 15.77 -7.48
CA GLN A 394 9.73 16.29 -8.18
C GLN A 394 10.80 15.20 -8.39
N THR A 395 10.97 14.27 -7.45
CA THR A 395 11.96 13.20 -7.55
C THR A 395 11.47 11.94 -8.26
N TYR A 396 10.33 12.02 -8.97
CA TYR A 396 9.77 10.91 -9.74
C TYR A 396 10.82 10.22 -10.64
N PRO A 397 10.90 8.88 -10.69
CA PRO A 397 10.03 7.90 -10.04
C PRO A 397 10.48 7.49 -8.63
N LYS A 398 11.67 7.90 -8.20
CA LYS A 398 12.19 7.64 -6.85
C LYS A 398 13.37 8.57 -6.55
N TRP A 399 13.58 8.85 -5.28
CA TRP A 399 14.77 9.57 -4.80
C TRP A 399 16.09 8.96 -5.33
N GLU A 400 17.01 9.83 -5.73
CA GLU A 400 18.34 9.52 -6.26
C GLU A 400 19.41 9.79 -5.19
N PRO A 401 20.28 8.82 -4.87
CA PRO A 401 21.39 9.06 -3.95
C PRO A 401 22.23 10.25 -4.40
N LEU A 402 22.76 11.02 -3.43
CA LEU A 402 23.49 12.29 -3.62
C LEU A 402 22.66 13.50 -4.09
N LYS A 403 21.34 13.35 -4.29
CA LYS A 403 20.42 14.46 -4.54
C LYS A 403 19.50 14.71 -3.35
N GLU A 404 18.89 15.88 -3.31
CA GLU A 404 17.88 16.21 -2.30
C GLU A 404 16.53 15.53 -2.62
N MET A 405 15.75 15.23 -1.59
CA MET A 405 14.38 14.75 -1.72
C MET A 405 13.43 15.95 -1.62
N GLU A 406 12.73 16.24 -2.72
CA GLU A 406 11.94 17.45 -2.91
C GLU A 406 10.44 17.18 -3.15
N ASP A 407 9.99 15.96 -2.84
CA ASP A 407 8.59 15.57 -2.93
C ASP A 407 7.78 16.14 -1.75
N ARG A 408 6.52 16.51 -2.00
CA ARG A 408 5.76 17.30 -1.04
C ARG A 408 4.25 17.32 -1.28
N LEU A 409 3.52 17.67 -0.23
CA LEU A 409 2.16 18.18 -0.31
C LEU A 409 2.21 19.71 -0.33
N ILE A 410 1.48 20.33 -1.25
CA ILE A 410 1.41 21.79 -1.40
C ILE A 410 -0.04 22.28 -1.37
N ILE A 411 -0.22 23.49 -0.85
CA ILE A 411 -1.48 24.23 -0.80
C ILE A 411 -1.41 25.38 -1.80
N LEU A 412 -2.44 25.51 -2.63
CA LEU A 412 -2.59 26.53 -3.67
C LEU A 412 -3.81 27.39 -3.39
N PRO A 413 -3.71 28.42 -2.53
CA PRO A 413 -4.79 29.35 -2.29
C PRO A 413 -4.97 30.33 -3.46
N ASP A 414 -6.22 30.73 -3.67
CA ASP A 414 -6.68 31.78 -4.59
C ASP A 414 -7.53 32.75 -3.76
N GLU A 415 -6.85 33.60 -3.02
CA GLU A 415 -7.41 34.54 -2.04
C GLU A 415 -8.16 35.68 -2.75
N ASN A 416 -7.67 36.08 -3.93
CA ASN A 416 -8.26 37.15 -4.74
C ASN A 416 -9.44 36.65 -5.62
N ARG A 417 -9.57 35.33 -5.80
CA ARG A 417 -10.61 34.61 -6.56
C ARG A 417 -10.62 34.91 -8.05
N ASP A 418 -9.47 35.20 -8.64
CA ASP A 418 -9.30 35.43 -10.08
C ASP A 418 -9.14 34.11 -10.87
N GLY A 419 -9.03 32.98 -10.17
CA GLY A 419 -8.85 31.67 -10.77
C GLY A 419 -7.39 31.35 -11.12
N ILE A 420 -6.43 32.02 -10.47
CA ILE A 420 -4.99 31.79 -10.51
C ILE A 420 -4.51 31.64 -9.06
N ALA A 421 -3.64 30.67 -8.78
CA ALA A 421 -3.08 30.50 -7.44
C ALA A 421 -2.15 31.67 -7.10
N ASP A 422 -2.29 32.24 -5.90
CA ASP A 422 -1.49 33.38 -5.43
C ASP A 422 -0.12 32.94 -4.89
N LYS A 423 -0.04 31.72 -4.34
CA LYS A 423 1.16 31.15 -3.71
C LYS A 423 1.14 29.62 -3.76
N ALA A 424 2.31 29.01 -3.55
CA ALA A 424 2.45 27.59 -3.26
C ALA A 424 3.06 27.43 -1.87
N ILE A 425 2.30 26.88 -0.93
CA ILE A 425 2.75 26.64 0.44
C ILE A 425 3.12 25.16 0.56
N THR A 426 4.36 24.85 0.93
CA THR A 426 4.75 23.46 1.24
C THR A 426 4.24 23.11 2.63
N PHE A 427 3.16 22.32 2.69
CA PHE A 427 2.60 21.83 3.96
C PHE A 427 3.51 20.80 4.62
N ALA A 428 4.03 19.87 3.83
CA ALA A 428 4.97 18.85 4.31
C ALA A 428 5.81 18.26 3.16
N LYS A 429 7.09 17.99 3.43
CA LYS A 429 7.91 17.13 2.58
C LYS A 429 7.58 15.66 2.85
N VAL A 430 7.16 14.94 1.81
CA VAL A 430 6.69 13.55 1.89
C VAL A 430 7.20 12.81 0.66
N HIS A 431 7.94 11.73 0.84
CA HIS A 431 8.56 10.98 -0.25
C HIS A 431 7.54 10.18 -1.06
N ASN A 432 7.58 10.31 -2.37
CA ASN A 432 6.71 9.62 -3.33
C ASN A 432 5.21 9.66 -2.92
N PRO A 433 4.60 10.84 -2.80
CA PRO A 433 3.22 10.98 -2.34
C PRO A 433 2.26 10.50 -3.44
N THR A 434 1.83 9.25 -3.37
CA THR A 434 1.01 8.60 -4.41
C THR A 434 -0.49 8.81 -4.24
N GLY A 435 -0.91 9.38 -3.11
CA GLY A 435 -2.28 9.80 -2.85
C GLY A 435 -2.44 10.35 -1.43
N PHE A 436 -3.45 11.19 -1.22
CA PHE A 436 -3.76 11.76 0.10
C PHE A 436 -5.25 12.07 0.27
N GLU A 437 -5.70 12.19 1.51
CA GLU A 437 -7.08 12.58 1.84
C GLU A 437 -7.18 13.19 3.24
N PHE A 438 -8.10 14.13 3.44
CA PHE A 438 -8.30 14.82 4.71
C PHE A 438 -9.12 14.00 5.70
N TRP A 439 -8.75 14.10 6.97
CA TRP A 439 -9.44 13.44 8.08
C TRP A 439 -9.05 14.10 9.41
N ASN A 440 -10.00 14.30 10.33
CA ASN A 440 -9.74 14.70 11.71
C ASN A 440 -8.81 15.93 11.87
N GLY A 441 -9.05 16.96 11.05
CA GLY A 441 -8.28 18.22 11.05
C GLY A 441 -6.88 18.13 10.46
N GLY A 442 -6.54 17.03 9.79
CA GLY A 442 -5.26 16.85 9.12
C GLY A 442 -5.41 16.08 7.81
N VAL A 443 -4.32 15.49 7.34
CA VAL A 443 -4.24 14.77 6.08
C VAL A 443 -3.59 13.40 6.26
N LEU A 444 -4.22 12.37 5.70
CA LEU A 444 -3.67 11.04 5.51
C LEU A 444 -2.95 10.99 4.16
N VAL A 445 -1.68 10.62 4.13
CA VAL A 445 -0.87 10.57 2.91
C VAL A 445 -0.19 9.22 2.74
N GLY A 446 -0.32 8.64 1.55
CA GLY A 446 0.42 7.46 1.12
C GLY A 446 1.85 7.84 0.75
N SER A 447 2.82 7.25 1.46
CA SER A 447 4.25 7.33 1.19
C SER A 447 4.78 5.92 1.33
N ALA A 448 4.73 5.14 0.24
CA ALA A 448 5.01 3.71 0.25
C ALA A 448 6.33 3.41 1.01
N PRO A 449 6.29 2.49 1.99
CA PRO A 449 5.25 1.48 2.27
C PRO A 449 4.25 1.86 3.38
N ASP A 450 4.14 3.15 3.73
CA ASP A 450 3.43 3.65 4.90
C ASP A 450 2.30 4.63 4.55
N ILE A 451 1.31 4.74 5.45
CA ILE A 451 0.32 5.82 5.47
C ILE A 451 0.60 6.69 6.70
N TRP A 452 0.83 7.98 6.47
CA TRP A 452 1.09 8.98 7.50
C TRP A 452 -0.15 9.84 7.74
N PHE A 453 -0.38 10.23 8.99
CA PHE A 453 -1.24 11.35 9.34
C PHE A 453 -0.37 12.57 9.64
N LEU A 454 -0.68 13.69 9.00
CA LEU A 454 0.01 14.96 9.15
C LEU A 454 -1.01 16.02 9.57
N LYS A 455 -0.68 16.87 10.54
CA LYS A 455 -1.55 17.94 10.99
C LYS A 455 -0.71 19.18 11.34
N ASP A 456 -1.29 20.34 11.09
CA ASP A 456 -0.84 21.64 11.58
C ASP A 456 -1.69 21.96 12.83
N THR A 457 -1.04 22.29 13.94
CA THR A 457 -1.71 22.63 15.20
C THR A 457 -1.56 24.08 15.64
N ASP A 458 -0.78 24.89 14.92
CA ASP A 458 -0.54 26.30 15.25
C ASP A 458 -1.05 27.30 14.18
N GLY A 459 -1.48 26.79 13.03
CA GLY A 459 -2.14 27.55 11.97
C GLY A 459 -1.19 28.20 10.97
N ASP A 460 0.09 27.79 10.93
CA ASP A 460 1.09 28.30 9.98
C ASP A 460 1.08 27.62 8.60
N ASP A 461 0.16 26.67 8.39
CA ASP A 461 0.04 25.82 7.19
C ASP A 461 1.26 24.88 6.98
N VAL A 462 1.96 24.49 8.05
CA VAL A 462 3.03 23.49 8.06
C VAL A 462 2.71 22.38 9.06
N ALA A 463 2.91 21.12 8.66
CA ALA A 463 2.66 20.00 9.55
C ALA A 463 3.69 19.95 10.70
N ASP A 464 3.21 20.09 11.94
CA ASP A 464 3.97 19.92 13.18
C ASP A 464 3.71 18.55 13.86
N VAL A 465 2.62 17.88 13.48
CA VAL A 465 2.27 16.52 13.89
C VAL A 465 2.52 15.55 12.75
N LYS A 466 3.22 14.44 13.04
CA LYS A 466 3.45 13.34 12.09
C LYS A 466 3.31 11.98 12.75
N ILE A 467 2.31 11.21 12.33
CA ILE A 467 1.98 9.90 12.92
C ILE A 467 1.94 8.82 11.82
N LYS A 468 2.68 7.72 12.00
CA LYS A 468 2.57 6.55 11.12
C LYS A 468 1.33 5.74 11.47
N MET A 469 0.25 5.96 10.72
CA MET A 469 -1.05 5.30 10.96
C MET A 469 -1.02 3.83 10.52
N LEU A 470 -0.47 3.55 9.34
CA LEU A 470 -0.42 2.20 8.79
C LEU A 470 0.94 1.94 8.13
N GLY A 471 1.40 0.70 8.17
CA GLY A 471 2.64 0.26 7.50
C GLY A 471 2.48 -1.14 6.90
N GLY A 472 3.50 -1.58 6.18
CA GLY A 472 3.54 -2.92 5.59
C GLY A 472 2.76 -3.05 4.27
N ILE A 473 2.50 -1.95 3.56
CA ILE A 473 1.76 -1.95 2.29
C ILE A 473 2.64 -2.33 1.09
N ASP A 474 3.96 -2.25 1.24
CA ASP A 474 5.03 -2.51 0.25
C ASP A 474 5.37 -1.31 -0.65
N SER A 475 6.55 -1.35 -1.29
CA SER A 475 7.14 -0.29 -2.11
C SER A 475 7.72 -0.83 -3.43
N ALA A 476 7.21 -1.98 -3.89
CA ALA A 476 7.75 -2.74 -5.01
C ALA A 476 7.75 -1.98 -6.36
N ASP A 477 6.74 -1.14 -6.58
CA ASP A 477 6.50 -0.43 -7.83
C ASP A 477 5.68 0.82 -7.56
N THR A 478 6.20 1.97 -7.94
CA THR A 478 5.63 3.30 -7.68
C THR A 478 4.39 3.62 -8.51
N HIS A 479 4.18 2.98 -9.66
CA HIS A 479 2.96 3.11 -10.46
C HIS A 479 1.82 2.21 -9.99
N HIS A 480 2.16 1.11 -9.30
CA HIS A 480 1.21 0.14 -8.75
C HIS A 480 1.01 0.29 -7.23
N ALA A 481 1.65 1.29 -6.62
CA ALA A 481 1.53 1.60 -5.20
C ALA A 481 0.11 2.06 -4.83
N MET A 482 -0.14 2.18 -3.52
CA MET A 482 -1.39 2.75 -2.99
C MET A 482 -1.65 4.14 -3.61
N ASN A 483 -2.72 4.27 -4.38
CA ASN A 483 -3.02 5.50 -5.12
C ASN A 483 -4.51 5.86 -5.04
N ASN A 484 -4.83 7.07 -5.51
CA ASN A 484 -6.18 7.67 -5.56
C ASN A 484 -6.95 7.48 -4.25
N PHE A 485 -6.43 8.13 -3.20
CA PHE A 485 -7.03 8.06 -1.87
C PHE A 485 -8.38 8.75 -1.90
N GLN A 486 -9.40 8.09 -1.36
CA GLN A 486 -10.76 8.63 -1.28
C GLN A 486 -11.38 8.27 0.07
N TYR A 487 -11.97 9.24 0.77
CA TYR A 487 -12.78 8.99 1.96
C TYR A 487 -14.18 8.54 1.55
N GLY A 488 -14.63 7.38 2.05
CA GLY A 488 -15.97 6.89 1.76
C GLY A 488 -17.03 7.50 2.69
N PRO A 489 -18.33 7.42 2.32
CA PRO A 489 -19.42 7.84 3.21
C PRO A 489 -19.42 7.11 4.56
N ASP A 490 -18.84 5.92 4.62
CA ASP A 490 -18.75 5.08 5.81
C ASP A 490 -17.57 5.42 6.75
N GLY A 491 -16.79 6.45 6.42
CA GLY A 491 -15.62 6.88 7.18
C GLY A 491 -14.37 6.01 6.98
N GLY A 492 -14.35 5.17 5.94
CA GLY A 492 -13.16 4.44 5.51
C GLY A 492 -12.32 5.25 4.53
N LEU A 493 -11.00 5.14 4.62
CA LEU A 493 -10.06 5.51 3.56
C LEU A 493 -9.95 4.36 2.56
N TYR A 494 -10.22 4.63 1.30
CA TYR A 494 -10.08 3.69 0.20
C TYR A 494 -8.86 4.05 -0.63
N TYR A 495 -8.10 3.02 -1.01
CA TYR A 495 -7.02 3.13 -1.97
C TYR A 495 -6.94 1.83 -2.77
N GLN A 496 -6.29 1.86 -3.92
CA GLN A 496 -6.05 0.65 -4.69
C GLN A 496 -4.56 0.41 -4.94
N ARG A 497 -4.20 -0.85 -5.18
CA ARG A 497 -2.82 -1.25 -5.51
C ARG A 497 -2.79 -2.38 -6.53
N GLY A 498 -1.70 -2.47 -7.27
CA GLY A 498 -1.49 -3.41 -8.36
C GLY A 498 -0.71 -4.67 -8.01
N VAL A 499 -0.49 -5.50 -9.03
CA VAL A 499 0.00 -6.89 -8.95
C VAL A 499 1.43 -7.09 -8.42
N PHE A 500 2.24 -6.04 -8.29
CA PHE A 500 3.63 -6.18 -7.84
C PHE A 500 3.80 -6.11 -6.32
N HIS A 501 2.75 -5.76 -5.57
CA HIS A 501 2.88 -5.47 -4.15
C HIS A 501 2.53 -6.70 -3.29
N VAL A 502 3.34 -6.91 -2.25
CA VAL A 502 3.14 -7.94 -1.23
C VAL A 502 3.07 -7.27 0.14
N SER A 503 1.87 -7.16 0.70
CA SER A 503 1.67 -6.51 1.99
C SER A 503 1.59 -7.48 3.16
N ASN A 504 1.93 -6.95 4.33
CA ASN A 504 1.84 -7.61 5.62
C ASN A 504 1.45 -6.59 6.70
N VAL A 505 0.16 -6.24 6.75
CA VAL A 505 -0.33 -5.12 7.57
C VAL A 505 -0.69 -5.60 8.98
N GLU A 506 -0.13 -4.95 10.00
CA GLU A 506 -0.39 -5.25 11.42
C GLU A 506 -1.44 -4.28 12.00
N THR A 507 -2.39 -4.81 12.78
CA THR A 507 -3.47 -4.04 13.44
C THR A 507 -3.71 -4.60 14.85
N PRO A 508 -4.36 -3.86 15.77
CA PRO A 508 -4.59 -4.35 17.14
C PRO A 508 -5.61 -5.50 17.23
N TRP A 509 -6.28 -5.82 16.12
CA TRP A 509 -7.44 -6.69 16.13
C TRP A 509 -7.12 -8.16 15.85
N THR A 510 -6.21 -8.43 14.92
CA THR A 510 -6.05 -9.76 14.33
C THR A 510 -4.60 -10.04 13.98
N THR A 511 -4.32 -11.29 13.58
CA THR A 511 -3.06 -11.64 12.90
C THR A 511 -2.81 -10.70 11.70
N PRO A 512 -1.56 -10.42 11.32
CA PRO A 512 -1.25 -9.55 10.19
C PRO A 512 -1.98 -9.93 8.90
N HIS A 513 -2.54 -8.93 8.22
CA HIS A 513 -3.22 -9.10 6.95
C HIS A 513 -2.21 -9.21 5.81
N LYS A 514 -1.88 -10.46 5.47
CA LYS A 514 -0.99 -10.83 4.36
C LYS A 514 -1.77 -10.88 3.06
N SER A 515 -1.29 -10.18 2.04
CA SER A 515 -1.94 -10.20 0.74
C SER A 515 -0.98 -9.80 -0.37
N GLY A 516 -0.91 -10.62 -1.43
CA GLY A 516 -0.32 -10.25 -2.72
C GLY A 516 -1.39 -9.88 -3.77
N ALA A 517 -2.65 -9.69 -3.34
CA ALA A 517 -3.71 -9.39 -4.27
C ALA A 517 -3.57 -7.96 -4.81
N SER A 518 -3.74 -7.83 -6.12
CA SER A 518 -4.16 -6.57 -6.74
C SER A 518 -5.64 -6.37 -6.41
N ALA A 519 -5.97 -5.26 -5.76
CA ALA A 519 -7.31 -5.00 -5.26
C ALA A 519 -7.47 -3.54 -4.79
N MET A 520 -8.71 -3.20 -4.50
CA MET A 520 -9.06 -2.09 -3.63
C MET A 520 -9.01 -2.53 -2.17
N TYR A 521 -8.42 -1.68 -1.33
CA TYR A 521 -8.28 -1.87 0.11
C TYR A 521 -9.03 -0.76 0.85
N ARG A 522 -9.45 -1.08 2.06
CA ARG A 522 -10.11 -0.15 2.97
C ARG A 522 -9.37 -0.12 4.31
N PHE A 523 -8.99 1.07 4.75
CA PHE A 523 -8.45 1.35 6.07
C PHE A 523 -9.39 2.30 6.80
N ASN A 524 -9.86 1.97 8.00
CA ASN A 524 -10.61 2.92 8.82
C ASN A 524 -9.64 3.59 9.83
N PRO A 525 -9.34 4.90 9.70
CA PRO A 525 -8.39 5.57 10.58
C PRO A 525 -8.88 5.72 12.02
N ARG A 526 -10.20 5.67 12.27
CA ARG A 526 -10.79 5.78 13.61
C ARG A 526 -10.69 4.46 14.39
N THR A 527 -10.87 3.32 13.72
CA THR A 527 -10.89 2.00 14.37
C THR A 527 -9.66 1.14 14.08
N PHE A 528 -8.79 1.56 13.16
CA PHE A 528 -7.66 0.76 12.66
C PHE A 528 -8.06 -0.59 12.05
N THR A 529 -9.32 -0.76 11.62
CA THR A 529 -9.71 -1.94 10.84
C THR A 529 -9.16 -1.82 9.43
N PHE A 530 -8.65 -2.94 8.92
CA PHE A 530 -8.04 -3.02 7.60
C PHE A 530 -8.55 -4.26 6.87
N SER A 531 -8.95 -4.11 5.60
CA SER A 531 -9.41 -5.24 4.80
C SER A 531 -9.20 -5.03 3.30
N GLN A 532 -9.08 -6.14 2.58
CA GLN A 532 -9.32 -6.13 1.13
C GLN A 532 -10.82 -5.90 0.90
N HIS A 533 -11.16 -4.84 0.16
CA HIS A 533 -12.54 -4.42 -0.05
C HIS A 533 -13.17 -5.08 -1.28
N ALA A 534 -12.52 -4.96 -2.44
CA ALA A 534 -12.99 -5.54 -3.71
C ALA A 534 -11.79 -5.88 -4.61
N GLY A 535 -11.85 -7.02 -5.32
CA GLY A 535 -10.78 -7.43 -6.23
C GLY A 535 -10.73 -6.56 -7.50
N ASN A 536 -9.54 -6.18 -7.96
CA ASN A 536 -9.33 -5.38 -9.18
C ASN A 536 -7.89 -5.56 -9.69
N SER A 537 -7.65 -5.53 -11.00
CA SER A 537 -6.35 -5.92 -11.57
C SER A 537 -6.16 -5.35 -12.98
N PRO A 538 -4.91 -5.22 -13.50
CA PRO A 538 -3.63 -5.46 -12.82
C PRO A 538 -2.98 -4.22 -12.21
N ASN A 539 -3.46 -3.01 -12.55
CA ASN A 539 -3.05 -1.78 -11.89
C ASN A 539 -4.27 -0.91 -11.58
N PRO A 540 -5.05 -1.25 -10.55
CA PRO A 540 -6.20 -0.47 -10.11
C PRO A 540 -5.85 1.00 -9.81
N HIS A 541 -6.56 1.93 -10.46
CA HIS A 541 -6.50 3.38 -10.29
C HIS A 541 -7.93 3.92 -10.26
N GLY A 542 -8.18 5.07 -9.66
CA GLY A 542 -9.48 5.76 -9.65
C GLY A 542 -10.53 5.15 -8.72
N ILE A 543 -11.07 5.97 -7.83
CA ILE A 543 -12.14 5.64 -6.88
C ILE A 543 -13.12 6.81 -6.88
N ALA A 544 -14.42 6.54 -6.88
CA ALA A 544 -15.41 7.60 -6.77
C ALA A 544 -16.70 7.13 -6.09
N PHE A 545 -17.39 8.05 -5.43
CA PHE A 545 -18.73 7.84 -4.88
C PHE A 545 -19.69 8.89 -5.46
N ASP A 546 -20.90 8.49 -5.82
CA ASP A 546 -21.94 9.45 -6.20
C ASP A 546 -22.74 9.98 -5.01
N ARG A 547 -23.70 10.86 -5.27
CA ARG A 547 -24.61 11.45 -4.28
C ARG A 547 -25.30 10.43 -3.36
N TRP A 548 -25.51 9.21 -3.84
CA TRP A 548 -26.24 8.15 -3.15
C TRP A 548 -25.33 7.09 -2.53
N GLY A 549 -24.00 7.27 -2.63
CA GLY A 549 -23.02 6.32 -2.11
C GLY A 549 -22.79 5.11 -3.02
N TYR A 550 -23.23 5.15 -4.30
CA TYR A 550 -22.75 4.15 -5.26
C TYR A 550 -21.26 4.31 -5.46
N HIS A 551 -20.55 3.20 -5.34
CA HIS A 551 -19.10 3.17 -5.38
C HIS A 551 -18.63 2.71 -6.77
N TYR A 552 -17.63 3.41 -7.32
CA TYR A 552 -17.02 3.13 -8.60
C TYR A 552 -15.51 2.96 -8.47
N ALA A 553 -14.95 2.14 -9.36
CA ALA A 553 -13.52 1.86 -9.41
C ALA A 553 -13.05 1.75 -10.85
N THR A 554 -11.77 2.03 -11.11
CA THR A 554 -11.16 1.77 -12.41
C THR A 554 -9.86 0.97 -12.33
N ASP A 555 -9.35 0.54 -13.49
CA ASP A 555 -8.04 -0.08 -13.62
C ASP A 555 -7.23 0.72 -14.62
N GLY A 556 -6.09 1.24 -14.17
CA GLY A 556 -5.25 2.12 -14.96
C GLY A 556 -4.55 1.41 -16.11
N THR A 557 -4.10 0.16 -15.94
CA THR A 557 -3.45 -0.54 -17.07
C THR A 557 -4.46 -0.95 -18.14
N GLY A 558 -5.55 -1.59 -17.74
CA GLY A 558 -6.54 -2.15 -18.65
C GLY A 558 -7.57 -1.14 -19.14
N GLY A 559 -7.80 -0.03 -18.41
CA GLY A 559 -8.81 0.99 -18.69
C GLY A 559 -10.24 0.53 -18.38
N ARG A 560 -10.42 -0.47 -17.51
CA ARG A 560 -11.75 -0.99 -17.16
C ARG A 560 -12.37 -0.13 -16.07
N SER A 561 -13.68 0.00 -16.09
CA SER A 561 -14.43 0.75 -15.07
C SER A 561 -15.54 -0.12 -14.52
N TYR A 562 -15.75 0.00 -13.21
CA TYR A 562 -16.61 -0.88 -12.44
C TYR A 562 -17.54 -0.09 -11.52
N GLN A 563 -18.73 -0.62 -11.33
CA GLN A 563 -19.52 -0.41 -10.13
C GLN A 563 -19.07 -1.44 -9.09
N VAL A 564 -18.76 -0.98 -7.88
CA VAL A 564 -18.48 -1.82 -6.72
C VAL A 564 -19.82 -2.12 -6.04
N VAL A 565 -20.13 -3.41 -5.82
CA VAL A 565 -21.43 -3.84 -5.28
C VAL A 565 -21.26 -4.84 -4.12
N PRO A 566 -22.15 -4.83 -3.12
CA PRO A 566 -22.17 -5.85 -2.07
C PRO A 566 -22.20 -7.28 -2.65
N LYS A 567 -21.36 -8.18 -2.12
CA LYS A 567 -21.30 -9.58 -2.54
C LYS A 567 -20.77 -10.48 -1.41
N GLY A 568 -21.58 -11.43 -0.94
CA GLY A 568 -21.19 -12.34 0.14
C GLY A 568 -20.82 -11.57 1.41
N ASN A 569 -19.62 -11.78 1.94
CA ASN A 569 -19.09 -11.04 3.11
C ASN A 569 -18.17 -9.87 2.72
N GLY A 570 -18.26 -9.39 1.47
CA GLY A 570 -17.40 -8.32 0.95
C GLY A 570 -18.06 -7.61 -0.22
N PHE A 571 -17.23 -7.13 -1.16
CA PHE A 571 -17.69 -6.41 -2.35
C PHE A 571 -17.11 -7.02 -3.63
N GLY A 572 -17.87 -6.91 -4.71
CA GLY A 572 -17.49 -7.39 -6.04
C GLY A 572 -17.49 -6.26 -7.07
N MET A 573 -16.75 -6.48 -8.17
CA MET A 573 -16.71 -5.57 -9.31
C MET A 573 -17.71 -6.00 -10.37
N ARG A 574 -18.58 -5.07 -10.79
CA ARG A 574 -19.49 -5.22 -11.93
C ARG A 574 -19.09 -4.22 -13.00
N SER A 575 -19.02 -4.63 -14.27
CA SER A 575 -18.67 -3.72 -15.37
C SER A 575 -19.62 -2.51 -15.43
N LEU A 576 -19.06 -1.30 -15.43
CA LEU A 576 -19.83 -0.04 -15.47
C LEU A 576 -20.11 0.42 -16.90
N LEU A 577 -19.09 0.40 -17.77
CA LEU A 577 -19.16 0.94 -19.12
C LEU A 577 -18.27 0.16 -20.08
N LYS A 578 -18.52 0.31 -21.38
CA LYS A 578 -17.63 -0.21 -22.41
C LYS A 578 -16.38 0.66 -22.47
N LYS A 579 -15.21 0.04 -22.29
CA LYS A 579 -13.93 0.74 -22.35
C LYS A 579 -13.71 1.46 -23.69
N GLU A 580 -13.28 2.72 -23.61
CA GLU A 580 -12.87 3.53 -24.76
C GLU A 580 -11.38 3.92 -24.75
N VAL A 581 -10.77 4.08 -23.57
CA VAL A 581 -9.41 4.59 -23.41
C VAL A 581 -8.59 3.79 -22.39
N ARG A 582 -7.26 3.89 -22.51
CA ARG A 582 -6.28 3.43 -21.51
C ARG A 582 -4.92 4.14 -21.74
N PRO A 583 -4.09 4.31 -20.70
CA PRO A 583 -4.35 4.01 -19.30
C PRO A 583 -5.21 5.08 -18.61
N VAL A 584 -5.95 4.68 -17.58
CA VAL A 584 -6.77 5.58 -16.76
C VAL A 584 -6.03 5.92 -15.47
N ALA A 585 -5.72 7.20 -15.23
CA ALA A 585 -4.96 7.62 -14.05
C ALA A 585 -5.86 7.97 -12.85
N SER A 586 -7.09 8.40 -13.10
CA SER A 586 -8.06 8.72 -12.06
C SER A 586 -9.48 8.72 -12.65
N SER A 587 -10.48 8.74 -11.77
CA SER A 587 -11.89 8.82 -12.10
C SER A 587 -12.65 9.62 -11.06
N GLY A 588 -13.75 10.28 -11.46
CA GLY A 588 -14.57 11.09 -10.54
C GLY A 588 -16.03 11.18 -10.95
N ILE A 589 -16.84 11.85 -10.13
CA ILE A 589 -18.24 12.17 -10.41
C ILE A 589 -18.38 13.69 -10.60
N ILE A 590 -19.08 14.09 -11.66
CA ILE A 590 -19.39 15.51 -11.88
C ILE A 590 -20.46 15.96 -10.88
N SER A 591 -20.09 16.85 -9.97
CA SER A 591 -21.02 17.51 -9.04
C SER A 591 -20.58 18.95 -8.85
N SER A 592 -21.24 19.89 -9.53
CA SER A 592 -20.81 21.29 -9.55
C SER A 592 -21.97 22.26 -9.80
N ALA A 593 -22.05 23.33 -9.02
CA ALA A 593 -23.03 24.39 -9.25
C ALA A 593 -22.76 25.20 -10.54
N ASN A 594 -21.51 25.20 -11.03
CA ASN A 594 -21.12 25.90 -12.25
C ASN A 594 -21.41 25.07 -13.52
N PHE A 595 -21.26 23.75 -13.46
CA PHE A 595 -21.43 22.91 -14.63
C PHE A 595 -22.92 22.81 -15.08
N PRO A 596 -23.17 22.52 -16.37
CA PRO A 596 -24.53 22.32 -16.89
C PRO A 596 -25.30 21.22 -16.15
N ASP A 597 -26.62 21.37 -16.03
CA ASP A 597 -27.45 20.43 -15.25
C ASP A 597 -27.47 19.04 -15.87
N GLU A 598 -27.40 18.94 -17.20
CA GLU A 598 -27.41 17.67 -17.92
C GLU A 598 -26.12 16.84 -17.73
N LYS A 599 -25.08 17.43 -17.14
CA LYS A 599 -23.80 16.76 -16.85
C LYS A 599 -23.67 16.32 -15.39
N GLN A 600 -24.60 16.74 -14.50
CA GLN A 600 -24.53 16.36 -13.09
C GLN A 600 -24.64 14.85 -12.92
N GLN A 601 -23.86 14.32 -11.98
CA GLN A 601 -23.76 12.89 -11.66
C GLN A 601 -23.29 12.02 -12.83
N ALA A 602 -22.62 12.61 -13.82
CA ALA A 602 -21.87 11.87 -14.84
C ALA A 602 -20.53 11.37 -14.28
N PHE A 603 -20.08 10.22 -14.77
CA PHE A 603 -18.77 9.65 -14.43
C PHE A 603 -17.69 10.19 -15.35
N MET A 604 -16.50 10.45 -14.82
CA MET A 604 -15.38 11.06 -15.54
C MET A 604 -14.13 10.18 -15.44
N LEU A 605 -13.32 10.17 -16.50
CA LEU A 605 -12.05 9.43 -16.58
C LEU A 605 -10.91 10.33 -17.06
N CYS A 606 -9.79 10.31 -16.34
CA CYS A 606 -8.52 10.93 -16.77
C CYS A 606 -7.67 9.90 -17.51
N ASN A 607 -7.20 10.22 -18.73
CA ASN A 607 -6.32 9.33 -19.51
C ASN A 607 -5.04 10.04 -19.95
N THR A 608 -3.92 9.33 -19.85
CA THR A 608 -2.56 9.91 -19.99
C THR A 608 -1.78 9.43 -21.22
N ILE A 609 -2.21 8.40 -21.95
CA ILE A 609 -1.52 7.93 -23.18
C ILE A 609 -2.52 7.71 -24.32
N GLY A 610 -2.17 8.16 -25.52
CA GLY A 610 -2.97 7.99 -26.73
C GLY A 610 -4.10 9.03 -26.82
N PHE A 611 -5.03 9.01 -25.87
CA PHE A 611 -6.02 10.08 -25.69
C PHE A 611 -5.59 10.98 -24.53
N LEU A 612 -5.12 12.20 -24.81
CA LEU A 612 -4.58 13.08 -23.77
C LEU A 612 -5.68 13.99 -23.23
N GLY A 613 -6.48 13.48 -22.30
CA GLY A 613 -7.62 14.25 -21.81
C GLY A 613 -8.60 13.55 -20.88
N LEU A 614 -9.78 14.16 -20.73
CA LEU A 614 -10.87 13.71 -19.87
C LEU A 614 -12.10 13.29 -20.68
N LYS A 615 -12.60 12.08 -20.42
CA LYS A 615 -13.89 11.59 -20.95
C LYS A 615 -14.97 11.67 -19.89
N HIS A 616 -16.23 11.79 -20.29
CA HIS A 616 -17.36 11.70 -19.37
C HIS A 616 -18.53 10.86 -19.91
N TYR A 617 -19.29 10.29 -18.97
CA TYR A 617 -20.29 9.26 -19.20
C TYR A 617 -21.55 9.52 -18.40
N LYS A 618 -22.71 9.46 -19.07
CA LYS A 618 -24.01 9.48 -18.38
C LYS A 618 -24.20 8.18 -17.63
N LEU A 619 -24.50 8.27 -16.34
CA LEU A 619 -24.84 7.11 -15.52
C LEU A 619 -26.36 6.92 -15.47
N THR A 620 -26.82 5.73 -15.83
CA THR A 620 -28.22 5.31 -15.70
C THR A 620 -28.31 4.21 -14.66
N ARG A 621 -29.14 4.40 -13.63
CA ARG A 621 -29.34 3.46 -12.52
C ARG A 621 -30.60 2.65 -12.77
N ASN A 622 -30.51 1.33 -12.69
CA ASN A 622 -31.66 0.45 -12.76
C ASN A 622 -32.35 0.44 -11.38
N PRO A 623 -33.63 0.84 -11.30
CA PRO A 623 -34.36 0.92 -10.03
C PRO A 623 -34.51 -0.45 -9.33
N ASP A 624 -34.67 -1.52 -10.10
CA ASP A 624 -35.03 -2.85 -9.59
C ASP A 624 -33.86 -3.56 -8.92
N ASN A 625 -32.66 -3.47 -9.50
CA ASN A 625 -31.48 -4.18 -9.02
C ASN A 625 -30.31 -3.26 -8.62
N GLY A 626 -30.38 -1.95 -8.87
CA GLY A 626 -29.37 -0.98 -8.47
C GLY A 626 -28.13 -1.01 -9.35
N GLU A 627 -28.19 -1.71 -10.47
CA GLU A 627 -27.10 -1.72 -11.43
C GLU A 627 -26.95 -0.34 -12.11
N VAL A 628 -25.72 0.12 -12.25
CA VAL A 628 -25.42 1.39 -12.91
C VAL A 628 -24.71 1.12 -14.23
N ASN A 629 -25.17 1.74 -15.32
CA ASN A 629 -24.55 1.64 -16.64
C ASN A 629 -24.12 3.01 -17.14
N GLY A 630 -22.88 3.11 -17.64
CA GLY A 630 -22.32 4.32 -18.23
C GLY A 630 -22.44 4.34 -19.75
N GLN A 631 -22.85 5.48 -20.30
CA GLN A 631 -22.88 5.74 -21.74
C GLN A 631 -22.05 6.98 -22.08
N PRO A 632 -21.20 6.96 -23.14
CA PRO A 632 -20.37 8.11 -23.49
C PRO A 632 -21.20 9.36 -23.74
N LEU A 633 -20.80 10.49 -23.15
CA LEU A 633 -21.33 11.82 -23.44
C LEU A 633 -20.35 12.68 -24.28
N GLY A 634 -19.10 12.25 -24.39
CA GLY A 634 -18.05 12.91 -25.14
C GLY A 634 -16.85 13.27 -24.27
N ASP A 635 -16.05 14.20 -24.78
CA ASP A 635 -14.81 14.64 -24.14
C ASP A 635 -15.04 15.97 -23.41
N LEU A 636 -14.51 16.13 -22.20
CA LEU A 636 -14.52 17.41 -21.47
C LEU A 636 -13.31 18.27 -21.82
N PHE A 637 -12.18 17.62 -22.08
CA PHE A 637 -10.87 18.23 -22.22
C PHE A 637 -10.03 17.29 -23.09
N VAL A 638 -9.40 17.81 -24.16
CA VAL A 638 -8.45 17.05 -24.99
C VAL A 638 -7.30 17.96 -25.39
N SER A 639 -6.07 17.44 -25.35
CA SER A 639 -4.88 18.18 -25.75
C SER A 639 -4.22 17.58 -26.99
N ASP A 640 -3.77 18.45 -27.90
CA ASP A 640 -2.84 18.09 -28.98
C ASP A 640 -1.36 18.32 -28.57
N ASP A 641 -1.11 18.85 -27.36
CA ASP A 641 0.22 18.84 -26.75
C ASP A 641 0.54 17.43 -26.23
N ARG A 642 1.60 16.85 -26.78
CA ARG A 642 2.03 15.49 -26.47
C ARG A 642 2.60 15.32 -25.07
N ASN A 643 2.87 16.39 -24.32
CA ASN A 643 3.31 16.29 -22.94
C ASN A 643 2.16 16.31 -21.93
N VAL A 644 0.94 16.66 -22.32
CA VAL A 644 -0.21 16.68 -21.39
C VAL A 644 -0.54 15.26 -20.92
N ARG A 645 -0.60 15.08 -19.61
CA ARG A 645 -0.83 13.84 -18.86
C ARG A 645 -1.78 14.12 -17.68
N PRO A 646 -3.10 14.18 -17.91
CA PRO A 646 -4.06 14.38 -16.83
C PRO A 646 -3.96 13.24 -15.81
N SER A 647 -3.42 13.53 -14.62
CA SER A 647 -3.22 12.55 -13.56
C SER A 647 -4.44 12.45 -12.66
N ASP A 648 -5.10 13.58 -12.40
CA ASP A 648 -6.28 13.67 -11.55
C ASP A 648 -7.14 14.88 -11.90
N ALA A 649 -8.38 14.90 -11.41
CA ALA A 649 -9.29 16.02 -11.59
C ALA A 649 -10.32 16.10 -10.47
N ASP A 650 -10.50 17.29 -9.89
CA ASP A 650 -11.38 17.53 -8.75
C ASP A 650 -12.10 18.89 -8.87
N PHE A 651 -13.26 19.02 -8.22
CA PHE A 651 -14.04 20.25 -8.22
C PHE A 651 -13.66 21.16 -7.05
N GLY A 652 -13.24 22.38 -7.38
CA GLY A 652 -12.89 23.40 -6.39
C GLY A 652 -14.09 23.91 -5.60
N SER A 653 -13.81 24.66 -4.54
CA SER A 653 -14.83 25.33 -3.70
C SER A 653 -15.67 26.35 -4.46
N ASP A 654 -15.17 26.85 -5.60
CA ASP A 654 -15.83 27.72 -6.57
C ASP A 654 -16.66 26.95 -7.63
N GLY A 655 -16.69 25.62 -7.57
CA GLY A 655 -17.39 24.76 -8.52
C GLY A 655 -16.71 24.63 -9.89
N ALA A 656 -15.52 25.19 -10.09
CA ALA A 656 -14.72 24.93 -11.29
C ALA A 656 -14.09 23.53 -11.23
N LEU A 657 -13.78 22.95 -12.38
CA LEU A 657 -13.04 21.68 -12.46
C LEU A 657 -11.54 21.98 -12.57
N TYR A 658 -10.76 21.49 -11.63
CA TYR A 658 -9.30 21.55 -11.63
C TYR A 658 -8.75 20.24 -12.17
N ILE A 659 -7.71 20.33 -13.01
CA ILE A 659 -7.11 19.16 -13.68
C ILE A 659 -5.61 19.22 -13.47
N SER A 660 -5.03 18.23 -12.79
CA SER A 660 -3.58 18.11 -12.66
C SER A 660 -3.01 17.49 -13.92
N ASP A 661 -1.99 18.13 -14.47
CA ASP A 661 -1.21 17.69 -15.60
C ASP A 661 0.20 17.35 -15.13
N TRP A 662 0.50 16.06 -15.10
CA TRP A 662 1.83 15.55 -14.78
C TRP A 662 2.91 16.08 -15.75
N HIS A 663 2.50 16.46 -16.96
CA HIS A 663 3.30 17.15 -17.98
C HIS A 663 4.67 16.51 -18.28
N ASN A 664 4.72 15.29 -18.83
CA ASN A 664 5.98 14.53 -18.93
C ASN A 664 6.15 13.72 -20.23
N VAL A 665 7.40 13.68 -20.70
CA VAL A 665 7.82 12.92 -21.88
C VAL A 665 7.79 11.42 -21.62
N ILE A 666 8.23 11.00 -20.45
CA ILE A 666 8.35 9.59 -20.05
C ILE A 666 7.49 9.35 -18.82
N ILE A 667 6.54 8.41 -18.94
CA ILE A 667 5.64 8.04 -17.83
C ILE A 667 5.56 6.54 -17.57
N GLY A 668 6.40 5.71 -18.20
CA GLY A 668 6.33 4.24 -18.06
C GLY A 668 7.62 3.63 -17.54
N HIS A 669 7.53 2.64 -16.65
CA HIS A 669 8.70 1.90 -16.12
C HIS A 669 9.11 0.69 -16.98
N MET A 670 8.24 0.21 -17.88
CA MET A 670 8.58 -0.92 -18.76
C MET A 670 9.36 -0.48 -20.01
N GLN A 671 9.07 0.72 -20.51
CA GLN A 671 9.59 1.19 -21.79
C GLN A 671 10.95 1.85 -21.66
N HIS A 672 11.24 2.45 -20.51
CA HIS A 672 12.41 3.28 -20.24
C HIS A 672 13.06 2.87 -18.92
N ASN A 673 14.39 3.03 -18.84
CA ASN A 673 15.11 2.82 -17.59
C ASN A 673 14.56 3.76 -16.50
N ILE A 674 14.60 3.32 -15.24
CA ILE A 674 14.16 4.12 -14.08
C ILE A 674 14.96 5.44 -13.96
N ARG A 675 16.22 5.45 -14.42
CA ARG A 675 17.10 6.63 -14.48
C ARG A 675 17.31 7.18 -15.90
N ASP A 676 16.38 6.97 -16.81
CA ASP A 676 16.45 7.63 -18.12
C ASP A 676 16.53 9.16 -17.92
N PRO A 677 17.56 9.85 -18.44
CA PRO A 677 17.78 11.29 -18.20
C PRO A 677 16.73 12.19 -18.86
N LYS A 678 15.75 11.62 -19.58
CA LYS A 678 14.61 12.32 -20.17
C LYS A 678 13.31 12.17 -19.36
N ARG A 679 13.36 11.53 -18.19
CA ARG A 679 12.30 11.67 -17.18
C ARG A 679 12.36 13.10 -16.65
N ASP A 680 11.23 13.79 -16.71
CA ASP A 680 11.18 15.19 -16.33
C ASP A 680 10.99 15.40 -14.83
N HIS A 681 11.66 16.44 -14.33
CA HIS A 681 11.75 16.85 -12.93
C HIS A 681 11.49 18.35 -12.76
N ASN A 682 10.94 19.01 -13.78
CA ASN A 682 10.86 20.48 -13.82
C ASN A 682 9.49 21.01 -14.21
N HIS A 683 8.58 20.18 -14.74
CA HIS A 683 7.29 20.63 -15.25
C HIS A 683 6.14 19.94 -14.53
N GLY A 684 5.03 20.67 -14.40
CA GLY A 684 3.83 20.20 -13.72
C GLY A 684 2.83 21.34 -13.62
N ARG A 685 1.56 21.05 -13.95
CA ARG A 685 0.56 22.11 -14.13
C ARG A 685 -0.78 21.74 -13.51
N VAL A 686 -1.53 22.74 -13.13
CA VAL A 686 -2.95 22.62 -12.82
C VAL A 686 -3.72 23.56 -13.74
N TYR A 687 -4.65 23.00 -14.50
CA TYR A 687 -5.59 23.77 -15.30
C TYR A 687 -6.91 23.92 -14.56
N ARG A 688 -7.57 25.07 -14.74
CA ARG A 688 -8.90 25.33 -14.21
C ARG A 688 -9.89 25.50 -15.36
N MET A 689 -10.99 24.76 -15.30
CA MET A 689 -12.06 24.75 -16.29
C MET A 689 -13.37 25.29 -15.72
N VAL A 690 -13.98 26.24 -16.42
CA VAL A 690 -15.24 26.88 -16.04
C VAL A 690 -16.26 26.82 -17.17
N TYR A 691 -17.54 26.66 -16.81
CA TYR A 691 -18.66 26.87 -17.71
C TYR A 691 -19.13 28.33 -17.65
N THR A 692 -18.96 29.05 -18.75
CA THR A 692 -19.15 30.51 -18.83
C THR A 692 -20.61 30.96 -18.82
N LYS A 693 -21.57 30.04 -18.99
CA LYS A 693 -23.01 30.38 -19.02
C LYS A 693 -23.71 30.24 -17.66
N LYS A 694 -22.99 29.84 -16.61
CA LYS A 694 -23.48 29.82 -15.22
C LYS A 694 -22.47 30.52 -14.31
N PRO A 695 -22.93 31.11 -13.19
CA PRO A 695 -22.01 31.67 -12.20
C PRO A 695 -21.16 30.57 -11.55
N LEU A 696 -20.06 30.96 -10.94
CA LEU A 696 -19.30 30.11 -10.02
C LEU A 696 -20.10 29.85 -8.74
N GLN A 697 -19.75 28.79 -8.03
CA GLN A 697 -20.32 28.46 -6.73
C GLN A 697 -19.98 29.55 -5.71
N LYS A 698 -20.97 29.89 -4.87
CA LYS A 698 -20.75 30.76 -3.72
C LYS A 698 -19.99 29.99 -2.64
N PRO A 699 -19.03 30.62 -1.94
CA PRO A 699 -18.37 29.98 -0.81
C PRO A 699 -19.36 29.45 0.21
N VAL A 700 -19.05 28.29 0.78
CA VAL A 700 -19.76 27.69 1.90
C VAL A 700 -18.74 27.52 3.02
N SER A 701 -18.98 28.15 4.17
CA SER A 701 -18.11 27.99 5.35
C SER A 701 -18.23 26.57 5.90
N ILE A 702 -17.08 25.95 6.19
CA ILE A 702 -16.99 24.58 6.71
C ILE A 702 -15.95 24.54 7.83
N ASP A 703 -14.70 24.89 7.55
CA ASP A 703 -13.60 24.91 8.53
C ASP A 703 -13.97 25.65 9.82
N GLY A 704 -13.90 24.97 10.96
CA GLY A 704 -14.15 25.52 12.29
C GLY A 704 -15.61 25.88 12.60
N GLU A 705 -16.56 25.59 11.71
CA GLU A 705 -17.96 25.95 11.93
C GLU A 705 -18.62 25.08 13.03
N PRO A 706 -19.60 25.62 13.79
CA PRO A 706 -20.35 24.82 14.76
C PRO A 706 -21.07 23.64 14.12
N ILE A 707 -21.20 22.53 14.87
CA ILE A 707 -21.83 21.28 14.39
C ILE A 707 -23.22 21.55 13.77
N GLU A 708 -24.03 22.42 14.36
CA GLU A 708 -25.35 22.77 13.84
C GLU A 708 -25.30 23.41 12.44
N VAL A 709 -24.31 24.25 12.16
CA VAL A 709 -24.09 24.86 10.84
C VAL A 709 -23.62 23.80 9.86
N LEU A 710 -22.70 22.93 10.28
CA LEU A 710 -22.23 21.80 9.47
C LEU A 710 -23.37 20.85 9.08
N LEU A 711 -24.29 20.54 9.98
CA LEU A 711 -25.45 19.70 9.65
C LEU A 711 -26.35 20.35 8.60
N GLU A 712 -26.49 21.68 8.59
CA GLU A 712 -27.22 22.37 7.53
C GLU A 712 -26.50 22.31 6.17
N ASN A 713 -25.16 22.32 6.15
CA ASN A 713 -24.37 22.12 4.93
C ASN A 713 -24.60 20.73 4.30
N LEU A 714 -24.98 19.72 5.08
CA LEU A 714 -25.33 18.38 4.55
C LEU A 714 -26.60 18.39 3.67
N LYS A 715 -27.37 19.48 3.63
CA LYS A 715 -28.50 19.66 2.70
C LYS A 715 -28.07 20.16 1.32
N HIS A 716 -26.82 20.60 1.18
CA HIS A 716 -26.36 21.27 -0.04
C HIS A 716 -26.41 20.31 -1.25
N PRO A 717 -26.82 20.78 -2.46
CA PRO A 717 -26.95 19.90 -3.63
C PRO A 717 -25.60 19.38 -4.16
N ILE A 718 -24.50 20.08 -3.88
CA ILE A 718 -23.16 19.73 -4.41
C ILE A 718 -22.42 18.78 -3.47
N ASP A 719 -21.92 17.69 -4.04
CA ASP A 719 -21.31 16.58 -3.29
C ASP A 719 -20.04 17.02 -2.56
N GLY A 720 -19.18 17.82 -3.21
CA GLY A 720 -17.95 18.34 -2.62
C GLY A 720 -18.16 19.23 -1.39
N VAL A 721 -19.33 19.86 -1.23
CA VAL A 721 -19.67 20.59 0.02
C VAL A 721 -19.96 19.59 1.13
N ARG A 722 -20.86 18.63 0.90
CA ARG A 722 -21.22 17.61 1.90
C ARG A 722 -20.03 16.72 2.27
N TYR A 723 -19.20 16.40 1.29
CA TYR A 723 -17.96 15.65 1.47
C TYR A 723 -17.03 16.29 2.50
N ARG A 724 -16.67 17.56 2.27
CA ARG A 724 -15.80 18.32 3.17
C ARG A 724 -16.46 18.60 4.52
N THR A 725 -17.79 18.77 4.56
CA THR A 725 -18.53 18.85 5.82
C THR A 725 -18.44 17.56 6.65
N ARG A 726 -18.49 16.36 6.04
CA ARG A 726 -18.28 15.10 6.77
C ARG A 726 -16.83 14.92 7.24
N ILE A 727 -15.87 15.44 6.48
CA ILE A 727 -14.45 15.49 6.89
C ILE A 727 -14.30 16.40 8.12
N GLU A 728 -14.86 17.61 8.08
CA GLU A 728 -14.85 18.54 9.21
C GLU A 728 -15.47 17.90 10.45
N LEU A 729 -16.68 17.33 10.32
CA LEU A 729 -17.37 16.63 11.43
C LEU A 729 -16.52 15.52 12.06
N SER A 730 -15.57 14.92 11.32
CA SER A 730 -14.70 13.88 11.86
C SER A 730 -13.72 14.38 12.94
N GLU A 731 -13.41 15.68 12.95
CA GLU A 731 -12.59 16.37 13.97
C GLU A 731 -13.35 16.70 15.24
N HIS A 732 -14.68 16.86 15.16
CA HIS A 732 -15.48 17.20 16.33
C HIS A 732 -15.65 16.01 17.29
N PRO A 733 -15.85 16.26 18.60
CA PRO A 733 -16.11 15.21 19.58
C PRO A 733 -17.31 14.35 19.19
N THR A 734 -17.08 13.03 19.11
CA THR A 734 -18.08 12.05 18.64
C THR A 734 -19.40 12.12 19.39
N ASP A 735 -19.38 12.28 20.71
CA ASP A 735 -20.58 12.35 21.54
C ASP A 735 -21.46 13.57 21.20
N GLN A 736 -20.82 14.71 20.91
CA GLN A 736 -21.50 15.94 20.50
C GLN A 736 -22.09 15.80 19.09
N VAL A 737 -21.31 15.28 18.13
CA VAL A 737 -21.76 15.03 16.75
C VAL A 737 -22.96 14.08 16.75
N VAL A 738 -22.86 12.95 17.44
CA VAL A 738 -23.92 11.93 17.51
C VAL A 738 -25.22 12.53 18.09
N LYS A 739 -25.11 13.30 19.17
CA LYS A 739 -26.26 13.97 19.80
C LYS A 739 -26.92 14.95 18.83
N ALA A 740 -26.12 15.78 18.15
CA ALA A 740 -26.62 16.77 17.21
C ALA A 740 -27.28 16.11 15.98
N VAL A 741 -26.63 15.11 15.39
CA VAL A 741 -27.16 14.37 14.22
C VAL A 741 -28.50 13.72 14.57
N LYS A 742 -28.62 13.01 15.70
CA LYS A 742 -29.88 12.37 16.12
C LYS A 742 -31.03 13.36 16.29
N LYS A 743 -30.75 14.55 16.83
CA LYS A 743 -31.73 15.64 16.96
C LYS A 743 -32.08 16.25 15.59
N TRP A 744 -31.10 16.36 14.70
CA TRP A 744 -31.29 16.97 13.39
C TRP A 744 -32.14 16.09 12.47
N VAL A 745 -31.83 14.78 12.39
CA VAL A 745 -32.57 13.84 11.53
C VAL A 745 -34.01 13.60 11.96
N SER A 746 -34.37 13.88 13.22
CA SER A 746 -35.76 13.72 13.69
C SER A 746 -36.75 14.73 13.11
N ASN A 747 -36.25 15.76 12.39
CA ASN A 747 -37.09 16.78 11.76
C ASN A 747 -37.48 16.45 10.32
N PHE A 748 -37.12 15.25 9.82
CA PHE A 748 -37.26 14.87 8.41
C PHE A 748 -38.19 13.66 8.23
N ASP A 749 -38.86 13.62 7.09
CA ASP A 749 -39.69 12.51 6.63
C ASP A 749 -38.96 11.67 5.57
N ALA A 750 -38.74 10.39 5.87
CA ALA A 750 -38.12 9.43 4.96
C ALA A 750 -38.93 9.13 3.69
N ASN A 751 -40.18 9.59 3.59
CA ASN A 751 -41.01 9.48 2.40
C ASN A 751 -40.88 10.67 1.44
N ASN A 752 -40.25 11.76 1.87
CA ASN A 752 -39.85 12.87 1.01
C ASN A 752 -38.42 12.63 0.52
N ALA A 753 -38.21 12.57 -0.80
CA ALA A 753 -36.92 12.18 -1.38
C ALA A 753 -35.73 13.06 -0.94
N ASN A 754 -35.92 14.37 -0.80
CA ASN A 754 -34.85 15.28 -0.37
C ASN A 754 -34.54 15.11 1.12
N GLU A 755 -35.59 15.01 1.95
CA GLU A 755 -35.44 14.83 3.39
C GLU A 755 -34.87 13.44 3.73
N ALA A 756 -35.26 12.41 2.99
CA ALA A 756 -34.69 11.07 3.09
C ALA A 756 -33.18 11.06 2.75
N HIS A 757 -32.74 11.87 1.79
CA HIS A 757 -31.31 12.06 1.51
C HIS A 757 -30.58 12.75 2.68
N HIS A 758 -31.17 13.77 3.30
CA HIS A 758 -30.59 14.40 4.50
C HIS A 758 -30.45 13.40 5.66
N MET A 759 -31.47 12.57 5.88
CA MET A 759 -31.42 11.50 6.87
C MET A 759 -30.32 10.47 6.54
N LEU A 760 -30.09 10.17 5.27
CA LEU A 760 -29.00 9.30 4.82
C LEU A 760 -27.61 9.91 5.11
N GLU A 761 -27.42 11.20 4.87
CA GLU A 761 -26.19 11.91 5.27
C GLU A 761 -25.97 11.80 6.79
N GLY A 762 -27.03 11.94 7.58
CA GLY A 762 -26.97 11.70 9.03
C GLY A 762 -26.56 10.27 9.39
N LEU A 763 -27.10 9.26 8.71
CA LEU A 763 -26.72 7.86 8.91
C LEU A 763 -25.22 7.62 8.60
N TRP A 764 -24.70 8.20 7.51
CA TRP A 764 -23.29 8.12 7.15
C TRP A 764 -22.37 8.82 8.16
N VAL A 765 -22.76 9.99 8.68
CA VAL A 765 -22.01 10.64 9.76
C VAL A 765 -21.95 9.74 11.01
N LEU A 766 -23.07 9.15 11.42
CA LEU A 766 -23.08 8.21 12.56
C LEU A 766 -22.17 7.00 12.28
N GLN A 767 -22.23 6.42 11.09
CA GLN A 767 -21.37 5.31 10.68
C GLN A 767 -19.87 5.68 10.72
N ALA A 768 -19.50 6.86 10.21
CA ALA A 768 -18.11 7.35 10.21
C ALA A 768 -17.58 7.62 11.64
N HIS A 769 -18.46 7.92 12.59
CA HIS A 769 -18.16 8.00 14.02
C HIS A 769 -18.22 6.63 14.73
N ASN A 770 -18.34 5.53 13.99
CA ASN A 770 -18.45 4.16 14.49
C ASN A 770 -19.70 3.92 15.36
N VAL A 771 -20.77 4.70 15.15
CA VAL A 771 -22.04 4.60 15.89
C VAL A 771 -23.13 3.96 15.05
N GLN A 772 -23.79 2.96 15.61
CA GLN A 772 -24.92 2.27 15.00
C GLN A 772 -26.24 2.92 15.45
N ASP A 773 -27.13 3.18 14.49
CA ASP A 773 -28.50 3.63 14.75
C ASP A 773 -29.48 2.79 13.94
N ASP A 774 -29.90 1.66 14.52
CA ASP A 774 -30.79 0.70 13.86
C ASP A 774 -32.17 1.27 13.55
N LYS A 775 -32.63 2.25 14.35
CA LYS A 775 -33.91 2.90 14.13
C LYS A 775 -33.86 3.79 12.89
N LEU A 776 -32.85 4.64 12.76
CA LEU A 776 -32.64 5.46 11.58
C LEU A 776 -32.42 4.60 10.33
N MET A 777 -31.54 3.59 10.43
CA MET A 777 -31.26 2.67 9.33
C MET A 777 -32.53 1.93 8.86
N GLY A 778 -33.32 1.36 9.79
CA GLY A 778 -34.57 0.68 9.47
C GLY A 778 -35.61 1.61 8.83
N THR A 779 -35.67 2.87 9.28
CA THR A 779 -36.53 3.89 8.66
C THR A 779 -36.14 4.11 7.20
N LEU A 780 -34.85 4.31 6.92
CA LEU A 780 -34.35 4.57 5.57
C LEU A 780 -34.45 3.35 4.65
N GLN A 781 -34.37 2.13 5.18
CA GLN A 781 -34.63 0.89 4.43
C GLN A 781 -36.07 0.80 3.90
N THR A 782 -37.00 1.56 4.47
CA THR A 782 -38.41 1.64 4.03
C THR A 782 -38.74 2.88 3.20
N SER A 783 -37.76 3.75 2.90
CA SER A 783 -37.98 4.99 2.14
C SER A 783 -38.62 4.74 0.77
N SER A 784 -39.44 5.69 0.32
CA SER A 784 -39.99 5.70 -1.04
C SER A 784 -38.89 5.85 -2.11
N ASP A 785 -37.77 6.50 -1.78
CA ASP A 785 -36.61 6.62 -2.65
C ASP A 785 -35.76 5.34 -2.65
N LEU A 786 -35.66 4.71 -3.81
CA LEU A 786 -34.90 3.47 -4.01
C LEU A 786 -33.40 3.62 -3.75
N ASN A 787 -32.81 4.77 -4.03
CA ASN A 787 -31.39 5.00 -3.80
C ASN A 787 -31.10 5.08 -2.30
N VAL A 788 -31.95 5.77 -1.54
CA VAL A 788 -31.84 5.86 -0.08
C VAL A 788 -31.93 4.47 0.56
N ARG A 789 -32.91 3.66 0.13
CA ARG A 789 -33.03 2.28 0.62
C ARG A 789 -31.77 1.46 0.37
N ARG A 790 -31.19 1.57 -0.82
CA ARG A 790 -29.97 0.83 -1.19
C ARG A 790 -28.75 1.29 -0.41
N ALA A 791 -28.62 2.59 -0.19
CA ALA A 791 -27.54 3.14 0.63
C ALA A 791 -27.66 2.61 2.07
N ALA A 792 -28.85 2.62 2.66
CA ALA A 792 -29.08 2.07 4.00
C ALA A 792 -28.82 0.54 4.07
N LEU A 793 -29.17 -0.23 3.03
CA LEU A 793 -28.80 -1.64 2.92
C LEU A 793 -27.29 -1.85 2.76
N THR A 794 -26.58 -0.90 2.15
CA THR A 794 -25.12 -0.95 2.05
C THR A 794 -24.48 -0.69 3.42
N VAL A 795 -25.02 0.26 4.21
CA VAL A 795 -24.61 0.47 5.61
C VAL A 795 -24.82 -0.81 6.43
N GLN A 796 -25.99 -1.44 6.31
CA GLN A 796 -26.28 -2.73 6.93
C GLN A 796 -25.26 -3.80 6.54
N HIS A 797 -24.94 -3.91 5.26
CA HIS A 797 -23.96 -4.87 4.75
C HIS A 797 -22.56 -4.62 5.34
N TYR A 798 -22.12 -3.37 5.45
CA TYR A 798 -20.88 -3.07 6.15
C TYR A 798 -20.90 -3.57 7.59
N LEU A 799 -21.95 -3.23 8.35
CA LEU A 799 -22.04 -3.52 9.77
C LEU A 799 -22.10 -5.03 10.09
N TYR A 800 -22.84 -5.81 9.30
CA TYR A 800 -23.12 -7.21 9.65
C TYR A 800 -22.45 -8.24 8.74
N ASN A 801 -21.96 -7.85 7.56
CA ASN A 801 -21.32 -8.79 6.63
C ASN A 801 -19.82 -8.54 6.46
N VAL A 802 -19.35 -7.29 6.61
CA VAL A 802 -17.95 -6.91 6.32
C VAL A 802 -17.16 -6.62 7.60
N ASP A 803 -17.76 -5.94 8.58
CA ASP A 803 -17.07 -5.54 9.80
C ASP A 803 -16.89 -6.72 10.77
N PHE A 804 -15.67 -7.28 10.76
CA PHE A 804 -15.31 -8.38 11.62
C PHE A 804 -15.26 -8.03 13.11
N THR A 805 -15.18 -6.74 13.46
CA THR A 805 -15.21 -6.31 14.86
C THR A 805 -16.61 -6.41 15.46
N ARG A 806 -17.65 -6.57 14.62
CA ARG A 806 -19.07 -6.67 15.01
C ARG A 806 -19.69 -8.04 14.73
N GLY A 807 -18.86 -9.06 14.52
CA GLY A 807 -19.32 -10.43 14.23
C GLY A 807 -19.74 -10.67 12.76
N GLY A 808 -19.64 -9.67 11.89
CA GLY A 808 -19.60 -9.85 10.44
C GLY A 808 -18.23 -10.37 9.98
N GLY A 809 -17.98 -10.43 8.67
CA GLY A 809 -16.65 -10.65 8.09
C GLY A 809 -15.83 -11.81 8.66
N GLU A 810 -15.77 -12.95 7.97
CA GLU A 810 -14.53 -13.73 8.08
C GLU A 810 -13.43 -12.81 7.54
N LEU A 811 -12.36 -12.55 8.31
CA LEU A 811 -11.08 -12.14 7.69
C LEU A 811 -10.94 -13.04 6.49
N ALA A 812 -10.91 -12.49 5.28
CA ALA A 812 -10.82 -13.31 4.10
C ALA A 812 -9.57 -14.19 4.31
N LYS A 813 -9.78 -15.47 4.66
CA LYS A 813 -8.74 -16.45 4.44
C LYS A 813 -8.51 -16.29 2.97
N VAL A 814 -7.31 -15.85 2.60
CA VAL A 814 -6.90 -15.83 1.21
C VAL A 814 -7.11 -17.26 0.75
N LYS A 815 -8.24 -17.50 0.06
CA LYS A 815 -8.46 -18.73 -0.65
C LYS A 815 -7.53 -18.57 -1.83
N GLU A 816 -6.28 -19.00 -1.63
CA GLU A 816 -5.48 -19.44 -2.76
C GLU A 816 -6.37 -20.41 -3.51
N GLU A 817 -6.82 -20.04 -4.71
CA GLU A 817 -7.34 -21.04 -5.62
C GLU A 817 -6.18 -22.00 -5.87
N LYS A 818 -6.19 -23.14 -5.20
CA LYS A 818 -5.20 -24.17 -5.44
C LYS A 818 -5.52 -24.78 -6.79
N ALA A 819 -4.51 -24.90 -7.63
CA ALA A 819 -4.62 -25.77 -8.79
C ALA A 819 -5.03 -27.18 -8.30
N PRO A 820 -5.99 -27.85 -8.98
CA PRO A 820 -6.28 -29.25 -8.67
C PRO A 820 -5.01 -30.09 -8.84
N GLU A 821 -4.91 -31.21 -8.13
CA GLU A 821 -3.79 -32.15 -8.33
C GLU A 821 -3.78 -32.66 -9.77
N PRO A 822 -2.62 -32.69 -10.45
CA PRO A 822 -2.55 -33.20 -11.81
C PRO A 822 -2.84 -34.70 -11.84
N LYS A 823 -3.45 -35.17 -12.93
CA LYS A 823 -3.83 -36.58 -13.05
C LYS A 823 -3.49 -37.13 -14.43
N VAL A 824 -2.76 -38.24 -14.47
CA VAL A 824 -2.45 -38.97 -15.71
C VAL A 824 -3.02 -40.39 -15.60
N VAL A 825 -3.94 -40.74 -16.49
CA VAL A 825 -4.61 -42.06 -16.50
C VAL A 825 -4.42 -42.71 -17.87
N VAL A 826 -3.89 -43.93 -17.89
CA VAL A 826 -3.74 -44.72 -19.13
C VAL A 826 -4.83 -45.78 -19.17
N ASN A 827 -5.73 -45.69 -20.16
CA ASN A 827 -6.84 -46.62 -20.38
C ASN A 827 -6.75 -47.21 -21.79
N GLY A 828 -6.20 -48.42 -21.91
CA GLY A 828 -5.99 -49.06 -23.21
C GLY A 828 -5.02 -48.27 -24.09
N ASN A 829 -5.47 -47.84 -25.28
CA ASN A 829 -4.68 -47.03 -26.21
C ASN A 829 -4.89 -45.51 -26.03
N MET A 830 -5.42 -45.06 -24.88
CA MET A 830 -5.66 -43.65 -24.59
C MET A 830 -5.00 -43.22 -23.28
N THR A 831 -4.26 -42.11 -23.31
CA THR A 831 -3.76 -41.42 -22.11
C THR A 831 -4.56 -40.14 -21.88
N SER A 832 -5.25 -40.06 -20.74
CA SER A 832 -5.93 -38.84 -20.28
C SER A 832 -5.04 -38.08 -19.30
N VAL A 833 -4.89 -36.78 -19.50
CA VAL A 833 -4.04 -35.87 -18.71
C VAL A 833 -4.88 -34.70 -18.25
N GLU A 834 -4.97 -34.50 -16.94
CA GLU A 834 -5.54 -33.32 -16.31
C GLU A 834 -4.38 -32.45 -15.83
N VAL A 835 -4.31 -31.23 -16.37
CA VAL A 835 -3.25 -30.26 -16.11
C VAL A 835 -3.89 -28.90 -15.87
N ALA A 836 -3.30 -28.10 -14.99
CA ALA A 836 -3.79 -26.77 -14.66
C ALA A 836 -2.64 -25.77 -14.57
N ALA A 837 -2.96 -24.49 -14.82
CA ALA A 837 -2.07 -23.42 -14.42
C ALA A 837 -2.02 -23.35 -12.88
N VAL A 838 -0.86 -23.06 -12.31
CA VAL A 838 -0.71 -22.81 -10.87
C VAL A 838 -0.87 -21.32 -10.63
N PRO A 839 -1.92 -20.87 -9.90
CA PRO A 839 -2.19 -19.45 -9.75
C PRO A 839 -1.00 -18.68 -9.20
N HIS A 840 -0.70 -17.54 -9.85
CA HIS A 840 0.39 -16.63 -9.49
C HIS A 840 1.81 -17.23 -9.58
N GLN A 841 2.00 -18.44 -10.13
CA GLN A 841 3.33 -19.09 -10.17
C GLN A 841 3.90 -19.25 -11.58
N LEU A 842 3.17 -18.88 -12.64
CA LEU A 842 3.60 -19.01 -14.05
C LEU A 842 4.13 -20.42 -14.37
N LYS A 843 3.41 -21.45 -13.92
CA LYS A 843 3.76 -22.86 -14.08
C LYS A 843 2.53 -23.69 -14.37
N PHE A 844 2.74 -24.82 -15.03
CA PHE A 844 1.78 -25.92 -15.01
C PHE A 844 1.97 -26.73 -13.72
N ASN A 845 0.89 -27.25 -13.15
CA ASN A 845 0.96 -28.18 -12.01
C ASN A 845 1.56 -29.54 -12.39
N LEU A 846 1.66 -29.83 -13.70
CA LEU A 846 2.28 -31.02 -14.27
C LEU A 846 3.44 -30.60 -15.18
N THR A 847 4.65 -31.05 -14.88
CA THR A 847 5.86 -30.70 -15.64
C THR A 847 6.29 -31.78 -16.63
N ASN A 848 5.80 -33.02 -16.48
CA ASN A 848 6.08 -34.10 -17.43
C ASN A 848 5.02 -35.21 -17.38
N PHE A 849 4.80 -35.87 -18.52
CA PHE A 849 4.04 -37.12 -18.61
C PHE A 849 4.48 -37.93 -19.84
N SER A 850 4.15 -39.22 -19.89
CA SER A 850 4.54 -40.11 -20.99
C SER A 850 3.35 -40.67 -21.75
N VAL A 851 3.50 -40.84 -23.06
CA VAL A 851 2.51 -41.43 -23.99
C VAL A 851 3.20 -42.40 -24.94
N LYS A 852 2.47 -43.39 -25.47
CA LYS A 852 3.02 -44.30 -26.49
C LYS A 852 2.92 -43.67 -27.87
N ALA A 853 3.91 -43.91 -28.72
CA ALA A 853 3.90 -43.46 -30.11
C ALA A 853 2.63 -43.95 -30.82
N GLY A 854 1.88 -43.03 -31.43
CA GLY A 854 0.62 -43.34 -32.12
C GLY A 854 -0.59 -43.63 -31.21
N SER A 855 -0.48 -43.52 -29.88
CA SER A 855 -1.64 -43.67 -28.98
C SER A 855 -2.52 -42.42 -28.97
N LYS A 856 -3.79 -42.56 -28.58
CA LYS A 856 -4.68 -41.40 -28.35
C LYS A 856 -4.29 -40.67 -27.07
N VAL A 857 -4.36 -39.34 -27.09
CA VAL A 857 -4.08 -38.48 -25.94
C VAL A 857 -5.24 -37.52 -25.76
N LYS A 858 -5.69 -37.37 -24.52
CA LYS A 858 -6.71 -36.38 -24.12
C LYS A 858 -6.11 -35.49 -23.06
N ILE A 859 -6.02 -34.19 -23.30
CA ILE A 859 -5.55 -33.21 -22.31
C ILE A 859 -6.73 -32.33 -21.93
N THR A 860 -7.06 -32.30 -20.64
CA THR A 860 -7.94 -31.33 -20.02
C THR A 860 -7.07 -30.27 -19.36
N PHE A 861 -7.07 -29.06 -19.91
CA PHE A 861 -6.35 -27.92 -19.34
C PHE A 861 -7.33 -26.97 -18.64
N PHE A 862 -7.10 -26.72 -17.36
CA PHE A 862 -7.86 -25.77 -16.55
C PHE A 862 -7.00 -24.55 -16.20
N ASN A 863 -7.56 -23.35 -16.37
CA ASN A 863 -6.92 -22.13 -15.92
C ASN A 863 -7.60 -21.54 -14.67
N PRO A 864 -7.13 -21.85 -13.45
CA PRO A 864 -7.56 -21.16 -12.23
C PRO A 864 -6.88 -19.80 -12.02
N ASP A 865 -5.89 -19.44 -12.84
CA ASP A 865 -5.14 -18.21 -12.67
C ASP A 865 -5.92 -17.01 -13.24
N VAL A 866 -5.73 -15.84 -12.63
CA VAL A 866 -6.37 -14.59 -13.08
C VAL A 866 -5.81 -14.08 -14.41
N ILE A 867 -4.65 -14.61 -14.81
CA ILE A 867 -3.99 -14.32 -16.09
C ILE A 867 -4.42 -15.39 -17.11
N PRO A 868 -4.73 -15.02 -18.36
CA PRO A 868 -5.01 -16.00 -19.41
C PRO A 868 -3.81 -16.91 -19.70
N HIS A 869 -4.07 -18.20 -19.89
CA HIS A 869 -3.04 -19.18 -20.24
C HIS A 869 -3.51 -20.12 -21.34
N ASN A 870 -2.56 -20.68 -22.08
CA ASN A 870 -2.80 -21.80 -22.98
C ASN A 870 -1.75 -22.89 -22.78
N LEU A 871 -2.00 -24.05 -23.36
CA LEU A 871 -1.05 -25.15 -23.41
C LEU A 871 -0.90 -25.57 -24.87
N LEU A 872 0.27 -25.33 -25.45
CA LEU A 872 0.63 -25.70 -26.81
C LEU A 872 1.73 -26.76 -26.81
N ILE A 873 1.49 -27.91 -27.42
CA ILE A 873 2.48 -28.95 -27.70
C ILE A 873 3.19 -28.60 -29.00
N VAL A 874 4.51 -28.53 -28.95
CA VAL A 874 5.34 -28.07 -30.07
C VAL A 874 6.33 -29.15 -30.51
N GLU A 875 6.84 -29.05 -31.75
CA GLU A 875 7.89 -29.93 -32.24
C GLU A 875 9.16 -29.84 -31.36
N PRO A 876 9.94 -30.94 -31.21
CA PRO A 876 11.15 -30.93 -30.40
C PRO A 876 12.11 -29.80 -30.81
N GLY A 877 12.54 -28.99 -29.84
CA GLY A 877 13.48 -27.88 -30.05
C GLY A 877 12.85 -26.58 -30.58
N SER A 878 11.52 -26.52 -30.80
CA SER A 878 10.85 -25.34 -31.36
C SER A 878 10.31 -24.35 -30.30
N LYS A 879 10.36 -24.68 -29.00
CA LYS A 879 9.82 -23.84 -27.91
C LYS A 879 10.23 -22.37 -27.99
N ALA A 880 11.52 -22.09 -28.17
CA ALA A 880 12.03 -20.72 -28.19
C ALA A 880 11.54 -19.92 -29.41
N GLU A 881 11.39 -20.58 -30.57
CA GLU A 881 10.83 -19.97 -31.77
C GLU A 881 9.37 -19.57 -31.54
N ILE A 882 8.54 -20.51 -31.08
CA ILE A 882 7.11 -20.28 -30.81
C ILE A 882 6.92 -19.22 -29.73
N GLY A 883 7.70 -19.28 -28.65
CA GLY A 883 7.66 -18.32 -27.58
C GLY A 883 8.03 -16.90 -28.01
N ASN A 884 9.08 -16.76 -28.82
CA ASN A 884 9.50 -15.46 -29.36
C ASN A 884 8.48 -14.90 -30.36
N GLN A 885 7.84 -15.76 -31.16
CA GLN A 885 6.78 -15.35 -32.08
C GLN A 885 5.56 -14.83 -31.31
N ALA A 886 5.18 -15.49 -30.20
CA ALA A 886 4.11 -15.00 -29.34
C ALA A 886 4.43 -13.63 -28.72
N ILE A 887 5.69 -13.39 -28.30
CA ILE A 887 6.13 -12.07 -27.84
C ILE A 887 6.00 -11.02 -28.96
N ALA A 888 6.37 -11.36 -30.19
CA ALA A 888 6.32 -10.45 -31.33
C ALA A 888 4.89 -10.03 -31.71
N MET A 889 3.86 -10.82 -31.37
CA MET A 889 2.45 -10.48 -31.59
C MET A 889 1.91 -9.40 -30.64
N GLY A 890 2.65 -9.04 -29.60
CA GLY A 890 2.25 -7.99 -28.65
C GLY A 890 0.88 -8.26 -28.01
N ALA A 891 -0.06 -7.31 -28.16
CA ALA A 891 -1.36 -7.40 -27.52
C ALA A 891 -2.25 -8.55 -28.05
N ASP A 892 -1.98 -9.07 -29.25
CA ASP A 892 -2.78 -10.14 -29.84
C ASP A 892 -2.48 -11.52 -29.23
N ALA A 893 -1.27 -11.72 -28.71
CA ALA A 893 -0.89 -12.96 -28.03
C ALA A 893 -1.60 -13.17 -26.70
N VAL A 894 -2.30 -12.15 -26.17
CA VAL A 894 -3.19 -12.30 -25.00
C VAL A 894 -4.53 -12.96 -25.38
N LYS A 895 -4.86 -13.02 -26.67
CA LYS A 895 -6.15 -13.54 -27.16
C LYS A 895 -6.03 -14.83 -27.94
N LYS A 896 -4.88 -15.07 -28.58
CA LYS A 896 -4.67 -16.24 -29.44
C LYS A 896 -3.20 -16.67 -29.48
N ALA A 897 -2.98 -17.95 -29.78
CA ALA A 897 -1.67 -18.51 -30.05
C ALA A 897 -1.08 -17.95 -31.38
N PRO A 898 0.25 -17.97 -31.54
CA PRO A 898 0.89 -17.73 -32.83
C PRO A 898 0.48 -18.75 -33.89
N GLU A 899 0.39 -18.32 -35.14
CA GLU A 899 0.23 -19.21 -36.29
C GLU A 899 1.61 -19.72 -36.71
N ASN A 900 1.90 -20.99 -36.41
CA ASN A 900 3.16 -21.64 -36.76
C ASN A 900 2.94 -23.14 -36.96
N SER A 901 3.50 -23.70 -38.04
CA SER A 901 3.35 -25.12 -38.39
C SER A 901 4.00 -26.09 -37.40
N LYS A 902 4.91 -25.61 -36.54
CA LYS A 902 5.57 -26.41 -35.49
C LYS A 902 4.75 -26.54 -34.21
N ILE A 903 3.57 -25.92 -34.16
CA ILE A 903 2.59 -26.12 -33.09
C ILE A 903 1.73 -27.31 -33.51
N LEU A 904 1.90 -28.45 -32.82
CA LEU A 904 1.26 -29.70 -33.18
C LEU A 904 -0.19 -29.72 -32.70
N HIS A 905 -0.39 -29.40 -31.42
CA HIS A 905 -1.70 -29.39 -30.76
C HIS A 905 -1.72 -28.33 -29.68
N GLY A 906 -2.89 -27.83 -29.30
CA GLY A 906 -2.97 -26.95 -28.15
C GLY A 906 -4.35 -26.36 -27.93
N THR A 907 -4.52 -25.75 -26.76
CA THR A 907 -5.75 -25.05 -26.38
C THR A 907 -5.77 -23.64 -26.98
N LYS A 908 -6.96 -23.03 -26.99
CA LYS A 908 -7.06 -21.57 -27.11
C LYS A 908 -6.50 -20.91 -25.84
N MET A 909 -6.41 -19.58 -25.87
CA MET A 909 -6.11 -18.81 -24.66
C MET A 909 -7.32 -18.87 -23.72
N LEU A 910 -7.15 -19.50 -22.56
CA LEU A 910 -8.18 -19.67 -21.54
C LEU A 910 -8.13 -18.53 -20.54
N GLU A 911 -9.25 -17.84 -20.36
CA GLU A 911 -9.43 -16.87 -19.29
C GLU A 911 -9.54 -17.56 -17.92
N ALA A 912 -9.52 -16.77 -16.84
CA ALA A 912 -9.67 -17.29 -15.48
C ALA A 912 -10.95 -18.11 -15.31
N GLY A 913 -10.83 -19.27 -14.67
CA GLY A 913 -11.91 -20.23 -14.41
C GLY A 913 -12.31 -21.07 -15.63
N GLN A 914 -11.65 -20.92 -16.79
CA GLN A 914 -11.99 -21.68 -17.98
C GLN A 914 -11.24 -23.01 -18.08
N THR A 915 -11.90 -24.01 -18.66
CA THR A 915 -11.34 -25.33 -18.98
C THR A 915 -11.51 -25.61 -20.46
N GLU A 916 -10.51 -26.22 -21.08
CA GLU A 916 -10.61 -26.77 -22.44
C GLU A 916 -10.04 -28.18 -22.49
N VAL A 917 -10.61 -28.99 -23.39
CA VAL A 917 -10.20 -30.36 -23.64
C VAL A 917 -9.73 -30.48 -25.08
N ILE A 918 -8.52 -30.99 -25.28
CA ILE A 918 -7.98 -31.34 -26.60
C ILE A 918 -7.76 -32.84 -26.69
N GLU A 919 -8.09 -33.42 -27.83
CA GLU A 919 -7.85 -34.84 -28.14
C GLU A 919 -7.04 -34.95 -29.43
N PHE A 920 -5.98 -35.75 -29.40
CA PHE A 920 -5.08 -35.93 -30.54
C PHE A 920 -4.40 -37.30 -30.52
N THR A 921 -3.71 -37.64 -31.60
CA THR A 921 -2.87 -38.85 -31.69
C THR A 921 -1.41 -38.46 -31.43
N ALA A 922 -0.76 -39.13 -30.49
CA ALA A 922 0.64 -38.88 -30.17
C ALA A 922 1.53 -39.08 -31.42
N PRO A 923 2.58 -38.25 -31.61
CA PRO A 923 3.54 -38.41 -32.68
C PRO A 923 4.08 -39.85 -32.78
N THR A 924 4.35 -40.33 -33.99
CA THR A 924 4.91 -41.69 -34.20
C THR A 924 6.41 -41.75 -33.92
N ASN A 925 7.09 -40.61 -33.93
CA ASN A 925 8.51 -40.50 -33.64
C ASN A 925 8.72 -40.33 -32.13
N PRO A 926 9.40 -41.28 -31.45
CA PRO A 926 9.75 -41.13 -30.05
C PRO A 926 10.61 -39.89 -29.81
N GLY A 927 10.40 -39.23 -28.68
CA GLY A 927 11.12 -38.01 -28.33
C GLY A 927 10.43 -37.18 -27.26
N ASP A 928 11.09 -36.10 -26.86
CA ASP A 928 10.60 -35.14 -25.89
C ASP A 928 9.90 -33.99 -26.63
N TYR A 929 8.57 -33.94 -26.52
CA TYR A 929 7.74 -32.89 -27.10
C TYR A 929 7.39 -31.90 -26.00
N GLU A 930 7.88 -30.67 -26.11
CA GLU A 930 7.62 -29.64 -25.11
C GLU A 930 6.18 -29.14 -25.22
N PHE A 931 5.54 -28.87 -24.08
CA PHE A 931 4.31 -28.09 -24.03
C PHE A 931 4.53 -26.78 -23.29
N VAL A 932 4.00 -25.68 -23.83
CA VAL A 932 4.31 -24.32 -23.38
C VAL A 932 3.07 -23.44 -23.30
N CYS A 933 3.10 -22.47 -22.38
CA CYS A 933 2.19 -21.33 -22.43
C CYS A 933 2.80 -20.22 -23.28
N THR A 934 2.01 -19.69 -24.21
CA THR A 934 2.40 -18.62 -25.14
C THR A 934 1.82 -17.27 -24.81
N PHE A 935 1.18 -17.11 -23.65
CA PHE A 935 0.92 -15.77 -23.14
C PHE A 935 2.25 -15.00 -23.06
N PRO A 936 2.30 -13.72 -23.50
CA PRO A 936 3.55 -12.98 -23.65
C PRO A 936 4.49 -13.09 -22.45
N GLY A 937 5.66 -13.69 -22.67
CA GLY A 937 6.70 -13.87 -21.64
C GLY A 937 6.59 -15.13 -20.77
N HIS A 938 5.54 -15.95 -20.89
CA HIS A 938 5.35 -17.13 -20.03
C HIS A 938 6.19 -18.34 -20.44
N TRP A 939 6.42 -18.54 -21.74
CA TRP A 939 7.00 -19.77 -22.30
C TRP A 939 8.37 -20.17 -21.73
N THR A 940 9.15 -19.21 -21.20
CA THR A 940 10.46 -19.47 -20.61
C THR A 940 10.37 -20.22 -19.29
N VAL A 941 9.28 -20.07 -18.54
CA VAL A 941 9.09 -20.64 -17.18
C VAL A 941 7.87 -21.56 -17.07
N MET A 942 6.84 -21.34 -17.89
CA MET A 942 5.61 -22.12 -17.93
C MET A 942 5.66 -23.12 -19.07
N ASN A 943 6.41 -24.19 -18.86
CA ASN A 943 6.56 -25.27 -19.82
C ASN A 943 6.71 -26.63 -19.13
N GLY A 944 6.50 -27.70 -19.88
CA GLY A 944 6.74 -29.08 -19.46
C GLY A 944 7.00 -29.99 -20.67
N VAL A 945 7.12 -31.29 -20.44
CA VAL A 945 7.50 -32.27 -21.48
C VAL A 945 6.51 -33.43 -21.56
N MET A 946 5.97 -33.66 -22.76
CA MET A 946 5.30 -34.90 -23.13
C MET A 946 6.34 -35.85 -23.76
N LYS A 947 6.65 -36.95 -23.07
CA LYS A 947 7.58 -37.97 -23.55
C LYS A 947 6.85 -39.00 -24.40
N VAL A 948 7.18 -39.07 -25.69
CA VAL A 948 6.65 -40.08 -26.60
C VAL A 948 7.59 -41.28 -26.58
N THR A 949 7.12 -42.42 -26.07
CA THR A 949 7.88 -43.66 -25.96
C THR A 949 7.43 -44.68 -27.01
N LYS A 950 8.30 -45.66 -27.32
CA LYS A 950 7.93 -46.79 -28.19
C LYS A 950 6.85 -47.68 -27.58
#